data_AF-A0A1X0KK76-F1
#
_entry.id   AF-A0A1X0KK76-F1
#
_cell.length_a   1.000
_cell.length_b   1.000
_cell.length_c   1.000
_cell.angle_alpha   90.00
_cell.angle_beta   90.00
_cell.angle_gamma   90.00
#
_symmetry.space_group_name_H-M   'P 1'
#
loop_
_entity.id
_entity.type
_entity.pdbx_description
1 polymer ?
#
loop_
_entity_poly.entity_id
_entity_poly.type
_entity_poly.pdbx_seq_one_letter_code
_entity_poly.pdbx_strand_id
1 'polypeptide(L)'
;MPLAITEDHRALAEVAAAMVAGRAGTVRARRILLDREKSGAWWSTDGLWKEMVSTGWLGLHIDERFGGQGYGLPELTIVLEQLGRAAVGGPFLPTVAVSAVISEVGTDEQRERWLPRLVSGDVVAGIGTNSDVAVRDSTVSAAAVPALAEAAADLFLLPSGDDLVLVQAGDGVSIRTIDSVDQLLAPVIVASLDSVHVAEVFPGAAGVAVRILRLLAAAEAVGGLGACTEMATAYAVGREQFGRPIGSFQAIKHHCANMLVDTELATAATWDAARAVGAEAELAATMAAGHALTAYQRVSLQNVQVHGGIGYTWEHDAHLYIRRATVLQAFAGDQDALRDKVIALQLNGVRRRQSVDLPEGAEQYRQAALDFRSELEASDAVERQRLWARSGYLQPHWPAPYGRAADSVEQLIIEDALDGLDKPSLGLGEWVVPTLLQHGSKEQVDRLIWPSLEGELRWCQLFSEPGAGSDAAAVATKATRVADGWVVSGQKVWTSDAVNCQRGLATVRTDPKARKHKGITAMIIDLSDPAVRIRPLTEITGETLFNEVFFDDVFVPDRDVVGAVNDGWSVAMAAFGNERVSIGGGSVTMTAEALIDLLERHRPGDSGVAREVGALLIESYTLATLNLRQAARAVFDAGAGIEGNIAKLFGAEHAQRVAELALRIADRAILVGEEPEVVHDYLFSRCLTIAGGTSEIVRNLIAERILGLPRDPAPK
;
A
#
# COMPACT_ATOMS: atom_id res chain seq x y z
N MET A 1 -0.04 -0.80 10.10
CA MET A 1 -1.26 -1.44 10.64
C MET A 1 -1.07 -2.94 10.53
N PRO A 2 -1.69 -3.80 11.36
CA PRO A 2 -1.44 -5.25 11.31
C PRO A 2 -2.06 -5.92 10.08
N LEU A 3 -1.75 -7.17 9.74
CA LEU A 3 -2.46 -7.93 8.69
C LEU A 3 -3.92 -8.22 9.09
N ALA A 4 -4.16 -8.41 10.38
CA ALA A 4 -5.47 -8.72 10.94
C ALA A 4 -6.51 -7.61 10.66
N ILE A 5 -7.69 -8.01 10.18
CA ILE A 5 -8.82 -7.09 9.91
C ILE A 5 -10.05 -7.46 10.72
N THR A 6 -10.51 -8.70 10.58
CA THR A 6 -11.72 -9.22 11.22
C THR A 6 -11.53 -9.34 12.73
N GLU A 7 -12.62 -9.48 13.48
CA GLU A 7 -12.56 -9.67 14.93
C GLU A 7 -11.73 -10.91 15.29
N ASP A 8 -11.98 -12.05 14.63
CA ASP A 8 -11.24 -13.29 14.83
C ASP A 8 -9.75 -13.15 14.49
N HIS A 9 -9.43 -12.46 13.39
CA HIS A 9 -8.05 -12.18 13.01
C HIS A 9 -7.35 -11.30 14.04
N ARG A 10 -8.02 -10.30 14.58
CA ARG A 10 -7.47 -9.42 15.62
C ARG A 10 -7.25 -10.19 16.92
N ALA A 11 -8.20 -11.03 17.32
CA ALA A 11 -8.05 -11.90 18.49
C ALA A 11 -6.85 -12.85 18.33
N LEU A 12 -6.68 -13.46 17.16
CA LEU A 12 -5.51 -14.29 16.85
C LEU A 12 -4.21 -13.48 16.94
N ALA A 13 -4.17 -12.28 16.35
CA ALA A 13 -3.00 -11.40 16.39
C ALA A 13 -2.64 -10.99 17.82
N GLU A 14 -3.64 -10.65 18.65
CA GLU A 14 -3.45 -10.27 20.05
C GLU A 14 -2.90 -11.43 20.89
N VAL A 15 -3.47 -12.63 20.74
CA VAL A 15 -2.97 -13.85 21.40
C VAL A 15 -1.53 -14.12 20.96
N ALA A 16 -1.24 -14.01 19.66
CA ALA A 16 0.09 -14.25 19.13
C ALA A 16 1.11 -13.22 19.64
N ALA A 17 0.77 -11.93 19.62
CA ALA A 17 1.60 -10.86 20.13
C ALA A 17 1.89 -11.03 21.63
N ALA A 18 0.87 -11.33 22.44
CA ALA A 18 1.00 -11.54 23.87
C ALA A 18 1.90 -12.74 24.21
N MET A 19 1.73 -13.86 23.50
CA MET A 19 2.55 -15.05 23.68
C MET A 19 4.03 -14.79 23.34
N VAL A 20 4.27 -14.18 22.17
CA VAL A 20 5.63 -13.87 21.69
C VAL A 20 6.32 -12.87 22.63
N ALA A 21 5.62 -11.83 23.08
CA ALA A 21 6.15 -10.86 24.03
C ALA A 21 6.41 -11.48 25.42
N GLY A 22 5.51 -12.31 25.92
CA GLY A 22 5.59 -12.91 27.26
C GLY A 22 6.67 -13.98 27.43
N ARG A 23 7.04 -14.67 26.34
CA ARG A 23 8.03 -15.77 26.38
C ARG A 23 9.41 -15.42 25.83
N ALA A 24 9.52 -14.36 25.02
CA ALA A 24 10.69 -14.18 24.19
C ALA A 24 11.05 -12.72 23.92
N GLY A 25 10.12 -11.94 23.34
CA GLY A 25 10.43 -10.66 22.71
C GLY A 25 11.69 -10.69 21.84
N THR A 26 12.31 -9.53 21.61
CA THR A 26 13.64 -9.43 20.98
C THR A 26 14.78 -9.93 21.90
N VAL A 27 14.53 -10.02 23.21
CA VAL A 27 15.50 -10.50 24.22
C VAL A 27 15.93 -11.93 23.95
N ARG A 28 15.02 -12.80 23.50
CA ARG A 28 15.35 -14.15 23.08
C ARG A 28 16.21 -14.17 21.83
N ALA A 29 15.83 -13.37 20.83
CA ALA A 29 16.61 -13.21 19.62
C ALA A 29 18.07 -12.86 19.97
N ARG A 30 18.30 -11.88 20.86
CA ARG A 30 19.64 -11.60 21.42
C ARG A 30 20.28 -12.78 22.13
N ARG A 31 19.53 -13.52 22.95
CA ARG A 31 20.05 -14.69 23.66
C ARG A 31 20.54 -15.77 22.68
N ILE A 32 19.80 -16.03 21.61
CA ILE A 32 20.22 -16.95 20.53
C ILE A 32 21.53 -16.45 19.90
N LEU A 33 21.68 -15.14 19.67
CA LEU A 33 22.91 -14.58 19.10
C LEU A 33 24.13 -14.75 20.02
N LEU A 34 23.93 -14.58 21.33
CA LEU A 34 24.99 -14.56 22.32
C LEU A 34 25.37 -15.96 22.83
N ASP A 35 24.45 -16.93 22.71
CA ASP A 35 24.59 -18.28 23.26
C ASP A 35 24.83 -19.32 22.14
N ARG A 36 26.04 -19.29 21.57
CA ARG A 36 26.48 -20.13 20.43
C ARG A 36 26.57 -21.63 20.74
N GLU A 37 26.35 -22.06 21.99
CA GLU A 37 26.52 -23.46 22.42
C GLU A 37 25.31 -24.37 22.13
N LYS A 38 24.20 -23.84 21.60
CA LYS A 38 23.03 -24.65 21.25
C LYS A 38 23.23 -25.41 19.93
N SER A 39 23.90 -26.55 20.01
CA SER A 39 23.85 -27.59 18.97
C SER A 39 22.65 -28.52 19.18
N GLY A 40 21.95 -28.90 18.10
CA GLY A 40 20.85 -29.89 18.13
C GLY A 40 19.45 -29.28 18.14
N ALA A 41 18.43 -30.12 18.43
CA ALA A 41 17.01 -29.75 18.41
C ALA A 41 16.60 -28.86 19.60
N TRP A 42 17.17 -27.66 19.72
CA TRP A 42 17.01 -26.76 20.86
C TRP A 42 15.54 -26.39 21.14
N TRP A 43 14.72 -26.33 20.09
CA TRP A 43 13.29 -26.05 20.16
C TRP A 43 12.52 -27.08 21.00
N SER A 44 12.99 -28.33 21.09
CA SER A 44 12.37 -29.38 21.92
C SER A 44 12.30 -29.04 23.41
N THR A 45 13.19 -28.16 23.87
CA THR A 45 13.23 -27.68 25.26
C THR A 45 12.69 -26.26 25.41
N ASP A 46 12.38 -25.60 24.29
CA ASP A 46 12.04 -24.20 24.27
C ASP A 46 10.58 -23.94 24.64
N GLY A 47 10.37 -22.96 25.53
CA GLY A 47 9.03 -22.65 26.05
C GLY A 47 8.09 -22.06 25.00
N LEU A 48 8.58 -21.17 24.12
CA LEU A 48 7.75 -20.59 23.06
C LEU A 48 7.39 -21.65 22.03
N TRP A 49 8.35 -22.49 21.60
CA TRP A 49 8.07 -23.59 20.67
C TRP A 49 7.00 -24.53 21.20
N LYS A 50 7.14 -24.99 22.46
CA LYS A 50 6.12 -25.83 23.10
C LYS A 50 4.75 -25.16 23.15
N GLU A 51 4.71 -23.86 23.40
CA GLU A 51 3.47 -23.10 23.43
C GLU A 51 2.83 -23.02 22.04
N MET A 52 3.61 -22.66 21.00
CA MET A 52 3.17 -22.63 19.61
C MET A 52 2.62 -23.98 19.12
N VAL A 53 3.27 -25.08 19.51
CA VAL A 53 2.77 -26.45 19.24
C VAL A 53 1.47 -26.69 20.00
N SER A 54 1.42 -26.37 21.30
CA SER A 54 0.22 -26.63 22.13
C SER A 54 -1.00 -25.80 21.73
N THR A 55 -0.81 -24.61 21.17
CA THR A 55 -1.86 -23.78 20.59
C THR A 55 -2.17 -24.13 19.13
N GLY A 56 -1.47 -25.13 18.58
CA GLY A 56 -1.70 -25.68 17.25
C GLY A 56 -1.28 -24.77 16.10
N TRP A 57 -0.39 -23.79 16.32
CA TRP A 57 -0.02 -22.81 15.28
C TRP A 57 0.66 -23.44 14.06
N LEU A 58 1.32 -24.59 14.22
CA LEU A 58 1.93 -25.32 13.10
C LEU A 58 0.89 -25.92 12.14
N GLY A 59 -0.36 -26.09 12.58
CA GLY A 59 -1.44 -26.69 11.81
C GLY A 59 -2.60 -25.76 11.50
N LEU A 60 -2.43 -24.44 11.62
CA LEU A 60 -3.51 -23.47 11.35
C LEU A 60 -4.11 -23.67 9.96
N HIS A 61 -3.27 -23.69 8.93
CA HIS A 61 -3.63 -23.83 7.51
C HIS A 61 -3.87 -25.27 7.06
N ILE A 62 -3.91 -26.23 7.99
CA ILE A 62 -4.04 -27.66 7.70
C ILE A 62 -5.46 -28.12 8.04
N ASP A 63 -6.04 -28.94 7.17
CA ASP A 63 -7.36 -29.57 7.37
C ASP A 63 -7.39 -30.40 8.67
N GLU A 64 -8.52 -30.32 9.40
CA GLU A 64 -8.72 -31.04 10.65
C GLU A 64 -8.52 -32.55 10.51
N ARG A 65 -8.80 -33.13 9.34
CA ARG A 65 -8.59 -34.56 9.03
C ARG A 65 -7.13 -35.00 9.21
N PHE A 66 -6.19 -34.07 9.07
CA PHE A 66 -4.76 -34.33 9.23
C PHE A 66 -4.18 -33.72 10.52
N GLY A 67 -5.05 -33.40 11.49
CA GLY A 67 -4.67 -32.89 12.81
C GLY A 67 -4.47 -31.37 12.87
N GLY A 68 -4.81 -30.63 11.81
CA GLY A 68 -4.77 -29.17 11.79
C GLY A 68 -5.99 -28.52 12.43
N GLN A 69 -6.16 -27.21 12.19
CA GLN A 69 -7.27 -26.40 12.72
C GLN A 69 -8.29 -25.97 11.65
N GLY A 70 -8.07 -26.30 10.38
CA GLY A 70 -9.01 -26.00 9.30
C GLY A 70 -9.10 -24.53 8.90
N TYR A 71 -8.20 -23.65 9.38
CA TYR A 71 -8.06 -22.28 8.88
C TYR A 71 -7.27 -22.27 7.55
N GLY A 72 -6.87 -21.08 7.09
CA GLY A 72 -6.12 -20.92 5.84
C GLY A 72 -4.78 -20.22 6.01
N LEU A 73 -4.19 -19.89 4.85
CA LEU A 73 -3.00 -19.04 4.79
C LEU A 73 -3.22 -17.64 5.40
N PRO A 74 -4.40 -16.99 5.33
CA PRO A 74 -4.62 -15.71 6.01
C PRO A 74 -4.29 -15.76 7.51
N GLU A 75 -4.79 -16.77 8.25
CA GLU A 75 -4.52 -16.92 9.68
C GLU A 75 -3.05 -17.23 9.95
N LEU A 76 -2.42 -18.07 9.12
CA LEU A 76 -0.99 -18.37 9.25
C LEU A 76 -0.12 -17.12 9.06
N THR A 77 -0.46 -16.25 8.10
CA THR A 77 0.30 -15.01 7.84
C THR A 77 0.23 -14.03 9.02
N ILE A 78 -0.89 -13.99 9.76
CA ILE A 78 -1.02 -13.17 10.97
C ILE A 78 -0.05 -13.63 12.06
N VAL A 79 0.11 -14.95 12.24
CA VAL A 79 1.08 -15.49 13.20
C VAL A 79 2.52 -15.15 12.78
N LEU A 80 2.85 -15.31 11.50
CA LEU A 80 4.17 -14.96 10.96
C LEU A 80 4.50 -13.47 11.10
N GLU A 81 3.52 -12.58 10.94
CA GLU A 81 3.68 -11.16 11.22
C GLU A 81 4.14 -10.93 12.66
N GLN A 82 3.51 -11.57 13.65
CA GLN A 82 3.87 -11.39 15.06
C GLN A 82 5.26 -11.98 15.38
N LEU A 83 5.62 -13.11 14.76
CA LEU A 83 6.96 -13.68 14.87
C LEU A 83 8.02 -12.76 14.26
N GLY A 84 7.77 -12.22 13.07
CA GLY A 84 8.65 -11.28 12.40
C GLY A 84 8.84 -9.97 13.17
N ARG A 85 7.77 -9.47 13.78
CA ARG A 85 7.79 -8.28 14.65
C ARG A 85 8.74 -8.43 15.83
N ALA A 86 8.83 -9.63 16.40
CA ALA A 86 9.75 -9.95 17.50
C ALA A 86 11.10 -10.52 17.04
N ALA A 87 11.37 -10.55 15.73
CA ALA A 87 12.57 -11.15 15.13
C ALA A 87 12.80 -12.61 15.60
N VAL A 88 11.71 -13.38 15.72
CA VAL A 88 11.77 -14.78 16.15
C VAL A 88 12.33 -15.65 15.03
N GLY A 89 13.55 -16.13 15.24
CA GLY A 89 14.11 -17.23 14.45
C GLY A 89 13.58 -18.58 14.90
N GLY A 90 13.75 -19.58 14.06
CA GLY A 90 13.59 -20.98 14.39
C GLY A 90 13.05 -21.80 13.22
N PRO A 91 12.63 -23.04 13.52
CA PRO A 91 12.10 -23.95 12.52
C PRO A 91 10.67 -23.64 12.08
N PHE A 92 10.00 -22.63 12.65
CA PHE A 92 8.59 -22.35 12.40
C PHE A 92 8.31 -22.09 10.91
N LEU A 93 8.86 -21.01 10.34
CA LEU A 93 8.65 -20.62 8.94
C LEU A 93 8.92 -21.78 7.95
N PRO A 94 10.08 -22.46 7.97
CA PRO A 94 10.32 -23.55 7.02
C PRO A 94 9.40 -24.76 7.25
N THR A 95 9.04 -25.08 8.49
CA THR A 95 8.12 -26.20 8.78
C THR A 95 6.72 -25.92 8.26
N VAL A 96 6.18 -24.72 8.50
CA VAL A 96 4.84 -24.36 8.01
C VAL A 96 4.83 -24.20 6.49
N ALA A 97 5.93 -23.74 5.87
CA ALA A 97 6.06 -23.70 4.41
C ALA A 97 6.01 -25.10 3.79
N VAL A 98 6.77 -26.06 4.33
CA VAL A 98 6.76 -27.45 3.86
C VAL A 98 5.38 -28.09 4.04
N SER A 99 4.75 -27.93 5.21
CA SER A 99 3.41 -28.48 5.43
C SER A 99 2.35 -27.84 4.51
N ALA A 100 2.44 -26.54 4.22
CA ALA A 100 1.54 -25.87 3.28
C ALA A 100 1.69 -26.40 1.85
N VAL A 101 2.92 -26.66 1.41
CA VAL A 101 3.17 -27.30 0.10
C VAL A 101 2.54 -28.69 0.06
N ILE A 102 2.81 -29.54 1.05
CA ILE A 102 2.26 -30.91 1.11
C ILE A 102 0.73 -30.89 1.15
N SER A 103 0.13 -29.95 1.90
CA SER A 103 -1.31 -29.76 1.96
C SER A 103 -1.90 -29.52 0.57
N GLU A 104 -1.29 -28.62 -0.20
CA GLU A 104 -1.81 -28.24 -1.51
C GLU A 104 -1.59 -29.30 -2.60
N VAL A 105 -0.39 -29.88 -2.70
CA VAL A 105 0.00 -30.72 -3.85
C VAL A 105 0.13 -32.21 -3.54
N GLY A 106 0.16 -32.61 -2.26
CA GLY A 106 0.31 -34.00 -1.87
C GLY A 106 -0.91 -34.86 -2.18
N THR A 107 -0.73 -36.16 -2.40
CA THR A 107 -1.84 -37.11 -2.40
C THR A 107 -2.40 -37.30 -0.99
N ASP A 108 -3.58 -37.89 -0.83
CA ASP A 108 -4.15 -38.15 0.50
C ASP A 108 -3.23 -39.05 1.33
N GLU A 109 -2.57 -40.05 0.73
CA GLU A 109 -1.60 -40.90 1.42
C GLU A 109 -0.37 -40.12 1.91
N GLN A 110 0.12 -39.17 1.09
CA GLN A 110 1.23 -38.30 1.47
C GLN A 110 0.83 -37.34 2.59
N ARG A 111 -0.38 -36.79 2.53
CA ARG A 111 -0.94 -35.90 3.56
C ARG A 111 -1.10 -36.63 4.90
N GLU A 112 -1.71 -37.81 4.90
CA GLU A 112 -1.88 -38.65 6.09
C GLU A 112 -0.54 -39.04 6.73
N ARG A 113 0.49 -39.28 5.92
CA ARG A 113 1.81 -39.68 6.39
C ARG A 113 2.58 -38.55 7.07
N TRP A 114 2.52 -37.33 6.52
CA TRP A 114 3.45 -36.26 6.88
C TRP A 114 2.83 -35.12 7.67
N LEU A 115 1.60 -34.70 7.33
CA LEU A 115 0.99 -33.52 7.96
C LEU A 115 0.81 -33.69 9.48
N PRO A 116 0.29 -34.82 10.01
CA PRO A 116 0.12 -34.97 11.46
C PRO A 116 1.42 -34.79 12.25
N ARG A 117 2.55 -35.23 11.68
CA ARG A 117 3.88 -35.18 12.31
C ARG A 117 4.49 -33.77 12.28
N LEU A 118 4.22 -33.01 11.23
CA LEU A 118 4.63 -31.61 11.11
C LEU A 118 3.78 -30.73 12.03
N VAL A 119 2.47 -31.00 12.10
CA VAL A 119 1.53 -30.26 12.96
C VAL A 119 1.80 -30.50 14.44
N SER A 120 2.13 -31.72 14.85
CA SER A 120 2.50 -32.02 16.25
C SER A 120 3.84 -31.43 16.67
N GLY A 121 4.67 -30.97 15.72
CA GLY A 121 6.04 -30.52 15.99
C GLY A 121 7.01 -31.65 16.35
N ASP A 122 6.60 -32.92 16.19
CA ASP A 122 7.49 -34.09 16.34
C ASP A 122 8.54 -34.16 15.23
N VAL A 123 8.20 -33.58 14.08
CA VAL A 123 9.06 -33.46 12.91
C VAL A 123 9.17 -31.98 12.55
N VAL A 124 10.41 -31.51 12.41
CA VAL A 124 10.73 -30.19 11.88
C VAL A 124 11.28 -30.31 10.47
N ALA A 125 10.86 -29.41 9.60
CA ALA A 125 11.29 -29.42 8.21
C ALA A 125 12.10 -28.19 7.80
N GLY A 126 13.00 -28.42 6.86
CA GLY A 126 13.72 -27.42 6.08
C GLY A 126 13.22 -27.38 4.65
N ILE A 127 13.33 -26.22 4.03
CA ILE A 127 13.07 -26.04 2.60
C ILE A 127 14.36 -25.61 1.90
N GLY A 128 14.69 -26.25 0.78
CA GLY A 128 15.89 -25.98 0.00
C GLY A 128 15.70 -24.96 -1.12
N THR A 129 16.78 -24.33 -1.55
CA THR A 129 16.81 -23.57 -2.81
C THR A 129 17.10 -24.47 -4.00
N ASN A 130 16.83 -23.99 -5.22
CA ASN A 130 17.29 -24.65 -6.44
C ASN A 130 18.81 -24.93 -6.38
N SER A 131 19.17 -26.14 -6.74
CA SER A 131 20.54 -26.68 -6.75
C SER A 131 20.61 -27.89 -7.70
N ASP A 132 21.77 -28.53 -7.84
CA ASP A 132 21.99 -29.66 -8.76
C ASP A 132 21.37 -30.99 -8.26
N VAL A 133 20.29 -30.92 -7.49
CA VAL A 133 19.52 -32.06 -6.98
C VAL A 133 18.91 -32.78 -8.18
N ALA A 134 19.30 -34.04 -8.36
CA ALA A 134 18.77 -34.89 -9.42
C ALA A 134 18.40 -36.26 -8.87
N VAL A 135 17.18 -36.70 -9.16
CA VAL A 135 16.70 -38.04 -8.79
C VAL A 135 17.22 -39.07 -9.78
N ARG A 136 17.85 -40.14 -9.28
CA ARG A 136 18.26 -41.33 -10.04
C ARG A 136 17.94 -42.58 -9.23
N ASP A 137 17.20 -43.51 -9.81
CA ASP A 137 16.89 -44.81 -9.20
C ASP A 137 16.33 -44.71 -7.76
N SER A 138 15.40 -43.76 -7.53
CA SER A 138 14.80 -43.45 -6.20
C SER A 138 15.78 -42.92 -5.15
N THR A 139 16.95 -42.47 -5.58
CA THR A 139 17.93 -41.78 -4.74
C THR A 139 18.24 -40.40 -5.29
N VAL A 140 18.76 -39.53 -4.44
CA VAL A 140 19.15 -38.17 -4.78
C VAL A 140 20.55 -37.89 -4.29
N SER A 141 21.32 -37.14 -5.08
CA SER A 141 22.66 -36.70 -4.71
C SER A 141 22.81 -35.23 -5.06
N ALA A 142 23.46 -34.47 -4.18
CA ALA A 142 23.72 -33.06 -4.35
C ALA A 142 24.90 -32.65 -3.48
N ALA A 143 25.87 -31.92 -4.04
CA ALA A 143 27.06 -31.53 -3.31
C ALA A 143 26.78 -30.44 -2.26
N ALA A 144 25.86 -29.52 -2.56
CA ALA A 144 25.52 -28.41 -1.67
C ALA A 144 24.13 -27.88 -2.00
N VAL A 145 23.21 -28.02 -1.05
CA VAL A 145 21.85 -27.48 -1.13
C VAL A 145 21.66 -26.49 0.01
N PRO A 146 21.68 -25.18 -0.27
CA PRO A 146 21.28 -24.18 0.71
C PRO A 146 19.83 -24.43 1.12
N ALA A 147 19.56 -24.44 2.42
CA ALA A 147 18.20 -24.58 2.92
C ALA A 147 17.93 -23.61 4.07
N LEU A 148 16.73 -23.06 4.05
CA LEU A 148 16.13 -22.41 5.21
C LEU A 148 15.66 -23.53 6.13
N ALA A 149 16.50 -23.90 7.08
CA ALA A 149 16.24 -24.98 8.01
C ALA A 149 17.14 -24.83 9.24
N GLU A 150 16.74 -25.43 10.35
CA GLU A 150 17.64 -25.64 11.48
C GLU A 150 18.58 -26.83 11.21
N ALA A 151 19.78 -26.83 11.80
CA ALA A 151 20.77 -27.89 11.58
C ALA A 151 20.31 -29.29 12.00
N ALA A 152 19.37 -29.38 12.95
CA ALA A 152 18.80 -30.62 13.43
C ALA A 152 17.39 -30.90 12.85
N ALA A 153 17.03 -30.29 11.71
CA ALA A 153 15.77 -30.59 11.03
C ALA A 153 15.71 -32.06 10.59
N ASP A 154 14.53 -32.66 10.68
CA ASP A 154 14.28 -34.07 10.40
C ASP A 154 13.99 -34.32 8.91
N LEU A 155 13.49 -33.30 8.21
CA LEU A 155 13.06 -33.36 6.81
C LEU A 155 13.61 -32.20 6.00
N PHE A 156 13.86 -32.45 4.72
CA PHE A 156 14.19 -31.43 3.73
C PHE A 156 13.32 -31.58 2.48
N LEU A 157 12.59 -30.52 2.14
CA LEU A 157 11.87 -30.41 0.87
C LEU A 157 12.73 -29.66 -0.13
N LEU A 158 13.20 -30.35 -1.16
CA LEU A 158 14.21 -29.84 -2.09
C LEU A 158 13.67 -29.78 -3.51
N PRO A 159 13.90 -28.67 -4.25
CA PRO A 159 13.60 -28.61 -5.67
C PRO A 159 14.48 -29.55 -6.50
N SER A 160 13.90 -30.24 -7.48
CA SER A 160 14.57 -31.10 -8.46
C SER A 160 13.99 -30.82 -9.85
N GLY A 161 14.46 -29.77 -10.52
CA GLY A 161 13.82 -29.26 -11.73
C GLY A 161 12.47 -28.62 -11.40
N ASP A 162 11.41 -29.03 -12.10
CA ASP A 162 10.04 -28.56 -11.83
C ASP A 162 9.35 -29.34 -10.68
N ASP A 163 9.94 -30.44 -10.23
CA ASP A 163 9.42 -31.29 -9.16
C ASP A 163 10.00 -30.89 -7.79
N LEU A 164 9.37 -31.38 -6.72
CA LEU A 164 9.95 -31.36 -5.37
C LEU A 164 10.20 -32.78 -4.88
N VAL A 165 11.26 -32.95 -4.10
CA VAL A 165 11.59 -34.20 -3.43
C VAL A 165 11.69 -33.99 -1.93
N LEU A 166 11.11 -34.91 -1.17
CA LEU A 166 11.22 -34.95 0.28
C LEU A 166 12.31 -35.93 0.68
N VAL A 167 13.24 -35.49 1.51
CA VAL A 167 14.34 -36.30 2.02
C VAL A 167 14.33 -36.27 3.55
N GLN A 168 14.54 -37.43 4.17
CA GLN A 168 14.73 -37.52 5.62
C GLN A 168 16.19 -37.28 5.98
N ALA A 169 16.43 -36.57 7.07
CA ALA A 169 17.74 -36.51 7.70
C ALA A 169 18.17 -37.92 8.15
N GLY A 170 19.45 -38.26 8.00
CA GLY A 170 19.98 -39.58 8.32
C GLY A 170 21.15 -39.99 7.44
N ASP A 171 21.25 -41.27 7.13
CA ASP A 171 22.33 -41.83 6.33
C ASP A 171 22.42 -41.16 4.96
N GLY A 172 23.62 -40.68 4.61
CA GLY A 172 23.88 -39.98 3.35
C GLY A 172 23.54 -38.47 3.36
N VAL A 173 22.91 -37.93 4.40
CA VAL A 173 22.68 -36.49 4.57
C VAL A 173 23.71 -35.90 5.53
N SER A 174 24.51 -34.95 5.06
CA SER A 174 25.43 -34.20 5.92
C SER A 174 25.08 -32.72 5.93
N ILE A 175 24.99 -32.14 7.13
CA ILE A 175 24.57 -30.76 7.33
C ILE A 175 25.76 -29.92 7.76
N ARG A 176 26.06 -28.89 6.97
CA ARG A 176 27.05 -27.87 7.33
C ARG A 176 26.35 -26.59 7.74
N THR A 177 26.51 -26.25 9.01
CA THR A 177 26.18 -24.94 9.60
C THR A 177 27.15 -23.89 9.05
N ILE A 178 26.63 -22.76 8.56
CA ILE A 178 27.46 -21.60 8.16
C ILE A 178 27.30 -20.46 9.18
N ASP A 179 28.36 -19.67 9.35
CA ASP A 179 28.27 -18.36 10.03
C ASP A 179 27.45 -17.41 9.12
N SER A 180 26.13 -17.57 9.17
CA SER A 180 25.17 -16.83 8.37
C SER A 180 25.13 -15.35 8.77
N VAL A 181 24.72 -14.50 7.83
CA VAL A 181 24.41 -13.08 8.10
C VAL A 181 23.29 -13.00 9.14
N ASP A 182 22.30 -13.88 9.03
CA ASP A 182 21.27 -14.08 10.05
C ASP A 182 21.77 -15.03 11.14
N GLN A 183 22.11 -14.46 12.28
CA GLN A 183 22.51 -15.20 13.48
C GLN A 183 21.31 -15.49 14.39
N LEU A 184 20.11 -14.94 14.10
CA LEU A 184 18.87 -15.17 14.87
C LEU A 184 18.33 -16.58 14.65
N LEU A 185 18.73 -17.18 13.54
CA LEU A 185 18.63 -18.61 13.27
C LEU A 185 19.95 -19.27 13.62
N ALA A 186 19.90 -20.39 14.32
CA ALA A 186 20.98 -21.36 14.25
C ALA A 186 20.80 -22.16 12.93
N PRO A 187 21.74 -22.01 11.99
CA PRO A 187 21.75 -21.09 10.84
C PRO A 187 21.00 -21.59 9.59
N VAL A 188 21.02 -20.81 8.50
CA VAL A 188 20.94 -21.34 7.12
C VAL A 188 21.94 -22.49 7.00
N ILE A 189 21.50 -23.62 6.47
CA ILE A 189 22.34 -24.80 6.35
C ILE A 189 22.72 -25.06 4.90
N VAL A 190 23.80 -25.81 4.70
CA VAL A 190 24.11 -26.45 3.43
C VAL A 190 24.02 -27.95 3.65
N ALA A 191 23.03 -28.60 3.02
CA ALA A 191 22.92 -30.05 3.00
C ALA A 191 23.75 -30.62 1.85
N SER A 192 24.55 -31.65 2.10
CA SER A 192 25.15 -32.49 1.07
C SER A 192 24.50 -33.86 1.14
N LEU A 193 24.07 -34.37 -0.02
CA LEU A 193 23.34 -35.62 -0.20
C LEU A 193 24.21 -36.59 -0.98
N ASP A 194 24.48 -37.76 -0.41
CA ASP A 194 25.15 -38.88 -1.08
C ASP A 194 24.19 -40.06 -1.18
N SER A 195 23.66 -40.28 -2.39
CA SER A 195 22.78 -41.41 -2.72
C SER A 195 21.62 -41.62 -1.73
N VAL A 196 21.00 -40.52 -1.29
CA VAL A 196 19.97 -40.52 -0.24
C VAL A 196 18.65 -40.98 -0.82
N HIS A 197 17.92 -41.85 -0.12
CA HIS A 197 16.61 -42.30 -0.58
C HIS A 197 15.60 -41.14 -0.58
N VAL A 198 14.86 -41.01 -1.68
CA VAL A 198 13.76 -40.04 -1.80
C VAL A 198 12.53 -40.60 -1.09
N ALA A 199 12.09 -39.91 -0.04
CA ALA A 199 10.94 -40.33 0.75
C ALA A 199 9.62 -40.07 0.00
N GLU A 200 9.51 -38.95 -0.71
CA GLU A 200 8.37 -38.59 -1.55
C GLU A 200 8.81 -37.74 -2.74
N VAL A 201 8.02 -37.79 -3.83
CA VAL A 201 8.14 -36.89 -4.99
C VAL A 201 6.82 -36.16 -5.17
N PHE A 202 6.88 -34.87 -5.44
CA PHE A 202 5.75 -34.02 -5.79
C PHE A 202 5.95 -33.45 -7.20
N PRO A 203 5.39 -34.09 -8.24
CA PRO A 203 5.60 -33.68 -9.61
C PRO A 203 5.05 -32.27 -9.91
N GLY A 204 5.83 -31.42 -10.59
CA GLY A 204 5.44 -30.07 -11.00
C GLY A 204 5.21 -29.07 -9.85
N ALA A 205 5.59 -29.43 -8.61
CA ALA A 205 5.25 -28.64 -7.42
C ALA A 205 6.22 -27.50 -7.10
N ALA A 206 7.34 -27.34 -7.83
CA ALA A 206 8.36 -26.33 -7.50
C ALA A 206 7.80 -24.89 -7.50
N GLY A 207 6.91 -24.57 -8.44
CA GLY A 207 6.24 -23.26 -8.50
C GLY A 207 5.37 -22.98 -7.26
N VAL A 208 4.68 -24.00 -6.75
CA VAL A 208 3.85 -23.89 -5.54
C VAL A 208 4.71 -23.63 -4.30
N ALA A 209 5.84 -24.32 -4.16
CA ALA A 209 6.78 -24.07 -3.06
C ALA A 209 7.33 -22.65 -3.08
N VAL A 210 7.76 -22.15 -4.24
CA VAL A 210 8.24 -20.77 -4.40
C VAL A 210 7.15 -19.77 -4.04
N ARG A 211 5.91 -19.98 -4.51
CA ARG A 211 4.77 -19.10 -4.21
C ARG A 211 4.47 -19.05 -2.70
N ILE A 212 4.36 -20.20 -2.05
CA ILE A 212 4.06 -20.30 -0.62
C ILE A 212 5.18 -19.64 0.19
N LEU A 213 6.43 -19.95 -0.12
CA LEU A 213 7.58 -19.36 0.56
C LEU A 213 7.59 -17.82 0.43
N ARG A 214 7.30 -17.29 -0.76
CA ARG A 214 7.18 -15.83 -1.00
C ARG A 214 6.13 -15.18 -0.13
N LEU A 215 4.94 -15.77 -0.06
CA LEU A 215 3.84 -15.26 0.78
C LEU A 215 4.23 -15.26 2.26
N LEU A 216 4.73 -16.40 2.77
CA LEU A 216 5.04 -16.54 4.19
C LEU A 216 6.25 -15.67 4.60
N ALA A 217 7.25 -15.52 3.73
CA ALA A 217 8.36 -14.59 3.95
C ALA A 217 7.91 -13.12 3.90
N ALA A 218 6.98 -12.76 3.02
CA ALA A 218 6.38 -11.42 2.99
C ALA A 218 5.63 -11.11 4.30
N ALA A 219 4.87 -12.08 4.84
CA ALA A 219 4.17 -11.92 6.11
C ALA A 219 5.12 -11.68 7.29
N GLU A 220 6.22 -12.44 7.37
CA GLU A 220 7.24 -12.21 8.38
C GLU A 220 7.94 -10.84 8.19
N ALA A 221 8.20 -10.45 6.95
CA ALA A 221 8.79 -9.15 6.62
C ALA A 221 7.89 -7.97 7.02
N VAL A 222 6.56 -8.09 6.89
CA VAL A 222 5.59 -7.09 7.37
C VAL A 222 5.73 -6.86 8.87
N GLY A 223 5.88 -7.94 9.65
CA GLY A 223 6.15 -7.84 11.08
C GLY A 223 7.42 -7.04 11.39
N GLY A 224 8.52 -7.38 10.71
CA GLY A 224 9.81 -6.71 10.87
C GLY A 224 9.81 -5.25 10.41
N LEU A 225 9.08 -4.93 9.34
CA LEU A 225 8.81 -3.57 8.87
C LEU A 225 8.14 -2.73 9.96
N GLY A 226 7.05 -3.24 10.53
CA GLY A 226 6.33 -2.57 11.61
C GLY A 226 7.22 -2.29 12.82
N ALA A 227 7.99 -3.29 13.27
CA ALA A 227 8.92 -3.13 14.38
C ALA A 227 10.00 -2.08 14.10
N CYS A 228 10.59 -2.07 12.91
CA CYS A 228 11.61 -1.09 12.52
C CYS A 228 11.06 0.34 12.48
N THR A 229 9.87 0.53 11.91
CA THR A 229 9.20 1.84 11.83
C THR A 229 8.86 2.37 13.23
N GLU A 230 8.37 1.51 14.12
CA GLU A 230 8.05 1.89 15.50
C GLU A 230 9.28 2.21 16.34
N MET A 231 10.34 1.39 16.26
CA MET A 231 11.58 1.69 16.98
C MET A 231 12.17 3.03 16.53
N ALA A 232 12.24 3.27 15.21
CA ALA A 232 12.79 4.51 14.67
C ALA A 232 11.98 5.74 15.10
N THR A 233 10.65 5.65 15.04
CA THR A 233 9.75 6.76 15.43
C THR A 233 9.80 7.02 16.93
N ALA A 234 9.75 5.99 17.77
CA ALA A 234 9.87 6.11 19.21
C ALA A 234 11.22 6.75 19.62
N TYR A 235 12.32 6.33 18.99
CA TYR A 235 13.62 6.93 19.21
C TYR A 235 13.65 8.40 18.76
N ALA A 236 13.06 8.71 17.61
CA ALA A 236 13.02 10.06 17.07
C ALA A 236 12.23 11.05 17.95
N VAL A 237 11.21 10.58 18.67
CA VAL A 237 10.46 11.39 19.65
C VAL A 237 11.31 11.73 20.87
N GLY A 238 12.08 10.77 21.40
CA GLY A 238 12.80 10.94 22.66
C GLY A 238 14.22 11.51 22.52
N ARG A 239 14.90 11.29 21.40
CA ARG A 239 16.31 11.68 21.23
C ARG A 239 16.43 13.16 20.91
N GLU A 240 17.26 13.90 21.66
CA GLU A 240 17.46 15.34 21.42
C GLU A 240 18.79 15.71 20.75
N GLN A 241 18.75 16.58 19.75
CA GLN A 241 19.93 17.25 19.18
C GLN A 241 19.65 18.75 19.03
N PHE A 242 20.67 19.57 19.31
CA PHE A 242 20.54 21.04 19.24
C PHE A 242 19.36 21.59 20.07
N GLY A 243 19.07 20.96 21.22
CA GLY A 243 18.02 21.39 22.15
C GLY A 243 16.58 21.06 21.72
N ARG A 244 16.38 20.12 20.79
CA ARG A 244 15.04 19.65 20.40
C ARG A 244 15.05 18.17 19.98
N PRO A 245 13.91 17.46 20.05
CA PRO A 245 13.78 16.11 19.54
C PRO A 245 14.21 15.98 18.07
N ILE A 246 14.89 14.89 17.70
CA ILE A 246 15.35 14.69 16.32
C ILE A 246 14.17 14.51 15.35
N GLY A 247 13.02 14.02 15.85
CA GLY A 247 11.78 13.94 15.10
C GLY A 247 11.18 15.29 14.71
N SER A 248 11.73 16.42 15.20
CA SER A 248 11.36 17.76 14.74
C SER A 248 12.17 18.26 13.54
N PHE A 249 13.21 17.54 13.10
CA PHE A 249 13.94 17.89 11.88
C PHE A 249 13.26 17.23 10.69
N GLN A 250 12.95 18.03 9.67
CA GLN A 250 12.23 17.59 8.48
C GLN A 250 12.84 16.33 7.82
N ALA A 251 14.17 16.24 7.73
CA ALA A 251 14.83 15.06 7.17
C ALA A 251 14.50 13.76 7.92
N ILE A 252 14.50 13.79 9.26
CA ILE A 252 14.15 12.62 10.08
C ILE A 252 12.66 12.31 9.95
N LYS A 253 11.78 13.33 9.95
CA LYS A 253 10.35 13.14 9.69
C LYS A 253 10.10 12.41 8.39
N HIS A 254 10.74 12.86 7.32
CA HIS A 254 10.54 12.31 5.98
C HIS A 254 11.03 10.88 5.90
N HIS A 255 12.17 10.55 6.54
CA HIS A 255 12.61 9.16 6.67
C HIS A 255 11.56 8.30 7.38
N CYS A 256 11.07 8.71 8.55
CA CYS A 256 10.06 7.96 9.29
C CYS A 256 8.72 7.85 8.52
N ALA A 257 8.30 8.91 7.84
CA ALA A 257 7.09 8.90 7.00
C ALA A 257 7.21 7.90 5.85
N ASN A 258 8.36 7.85 5.16
CA ASN A 258 8.60 6.87 4.10
C ASN A 258 8.64 5.43 4.64
N MET A 259 9.22 5.23 5.83
CA MET A 259 9.20 3.90 6.49
C MET A 259 7.77 3.43 6.78
N LEU A 260 6.89 4.33 7.21
CA LEU A 260 5.47 4.01 7.39
C LEU A 260 4.79 3.69 6.05
N VAL A 261 5.01 4.49 5.01
CA VAL A 261 4.46 4.24 3.66
C VAL A 261 4.83 2.83 3.20
N ASP A 262 6.12 2.46 3.27
CA ASP A 262 6.61 1.12 2.94
C ASP A 262 5.95 0.02 3.77
N THR A 263 5.76 0.28 5.07
CA THR A 263 5.13 -0.68 5.99
C THR A 263 3.67 -0.92 5.62
N GLU A 264 2.89 0.13 5.35
CA GLU A 264 1.47 -0.01 5.03
C GLU A 264 1.24 -0.64 3.64
N LEU A 265 2.06 -0.28 2.64
CA LEU A 265 2.01 -0.89 1.30
C LEU A 265 2.35 -2.38 1.34
N ALA A 266 3.40 -2.77 2.08
CA ALA A 266 3.76 -4.18 2.27
C ALA A 266 2.67 -4.96 3.00
N THR A 267 2.06 -4.36 4.03
CA THR A 267 0.94 -4.95 4.77
C THR A 267 -0.24 -5.21 3.84
N ALA A 268 -0.61 -4.23 3.03
CA ALA A 268 -1.75 -4.33 2.13
C ALA A 268 -1.54 -5.40 1.04
N ALA A 269 -0.38 -5.39 0.38
CA ALA A 269 -0.05 -6.37 -0.65
C ALA A 269 0.01 -7.80 -0.10
N THR A 270 0.58 -7.98 1.09
CA THR A 270 0.67 -9.31 1.72
C THR A 270 -0.69 -9.82 2.19
N TRP A 271 -1.53 -8.93 2.73
CA TRP A 271 -2.91 -9.27 3.11
C TRP A 271 -3.73 -9.74 1.90
N ASP A 272 -3.63 -9.06 0.75
CA ASP A 272 -4.31 -9.48 -0.48
C ASP A 272 -3.75 -10.80 -1.01
N ALA A 273 -2.42 -10.96 -1.04
CA ALA A 273 -1.78 -12.18 -1.50
C ALA A 273 -2.15 -13.42 -0.68
N ALA A 274 -2.41 -13.27 0.62
CA ALA A 274 -2.86 -14.37 1.48
C ALA A 274 -4.26 -14.90 1.13
N ARG A 275 -5.08 -14.08 0.46
CA ARG A 275 -6.46 -14.38 0.05
C ARG A 275 -6.57 -14.87 -1.40
N ALA A 276 -5.51 -14.70 -2.18
CA ALA A 276 -5.52 -15.04 -3.60
C ALA A 276 -5.45 -16.57 -3.80
N VAL A 277 -6.14 -17.06 -4.84
CA VAL A 277 -6.22 -18.49 -5.18
C VAL A 277 -5.89 -18.73 -6.65
N GLY A 278 -5.53 -19.98 -7.00
CA GLY A 278 -5.24 -20.37 -8.38
C GLY A 278 -4.07 -19.59 -9.01
N ALA A 279 -4.19 -19.26 -10.30
CA ALA A 279 -3.14 -18.55 -11.03
C ALA A 279 -2.90 -17.12 -10.50
N GLU A 280 -3.92 -16.47 -9.94
CA GLU A 280 -3.78 -15.13 -9.34
C GLU A 280 -2.91 -15.16 -8.08
N ALA A 281 -2.92 -16.27 -7.33
CA ALA A 281 -2.10 -16.44 -6.14
C ALA A 281 -0.60 -16.33 -6.44
N GLU A 282 -0.15 -16.84 -7.58
CA GLU A 282 1.26 -16.76 -7.96
C GLU A 282 1.69 -15.33 -8.28
N LEU A 283 0.84 -14.58 -8.98
CA LEU A 283 1.08 -13.17 -9.26
C LEU A 283 1.08 -12.35 -7.97
N ALA A 284 0.05 -12.50 -7.13
CA ALA A 284 -0.11 -11.76 -5.90
C ALA A 284 1.03 -12.02 -4.91
N ALA A 285 1.39 -13.29 -4.65
CA ALA A 285 2.49 -13.62 -3.76
C ALA A 285 3.84 -13.11 -4.29
N THR A 286 4.06 -13.14 -5.61
CA THR A 286 5.28 -12.61 -6.23
C THR A 286 5.35 -11.08 -6.10
N MET A 287 4.25 -10.36 -6.32
CA MET A 287 4.22 -8.91 -6.17
C MET A 287 4.34 -8.49 -4.69
N ALA A 288 3.65 -9.17 -3.79
CA ALA A 288 3.75 -8.92 -2.35
C ALA A 288 5.19 -9.12 -1.85
N ALA A 289 5.84 -10.23 -2.21
CA ALA A 289 7.25 -10.45 -1.89
C ALA A 289 8.17 -9.41 -2.54
N GLY A 290 7.90 -9.04 -3.80
CA GLY A 290 8.64 -8.01 -4.55
C GLY A 290 8.70 -6.67 -3.82
N HIS A 291 7.59 -6.25 -3.21
CA HIS A 291 7.54 -5.05 -2.39
C HIS A 291 8.05 -5.30 -0.96
N ALA A 292 7.46 -6.25 -0.22
CA ALA A 292 7.68 -6.43 1.21
C ALA A 292 9.13 -6.75 1.57
N LEU A 293 9.80 -7.64 0.82
CA LEU A 293 11.20 -8.01 1.10
C LEU A 293 12.16 -6.86 0.82
N THR A 294 11.93 -6.15 -0.29
CA THR A 294 12.70 -4.95 -0.67
C THR A 294 12.51 -3.81 0.32
N ALA A 295 11.27 -3.56 0.71
CA ALA A 295 10.91 -2.58 1.71
C ALA A 295 11.56 -2.93 3.05
N TYR A 296 11.49 -4.19 3.47
CA TYR A 296 12.05 -4.62 4.76
C TYR A 296 13.57 -4.40 4.84
N GLN A 297 14.29 -4.68 3.76
CA GLN A 297 15.72 -4.37 3.67
C GLN A 297 15.98 -2.86 3.79
N ARG A 298 15.23 -2.02 3.05
CA ARG A 298 15.38 -0.56 3.09
C ARG A 298 15.04 0.03 4.47
N VAL A 299 13.91 -0.36 5.03
CA VAL A 299 13.39 0.15 6.31
C VAL A 299 14.27 -0.31 7.48
N SER A 300 14.76 -1.55 7.49
CA SER A 300 15.67 -2.02 8.55
C SER A 300 17.02 -1.26 8.54
N LEU A 301 17.55 -0.95 7.35
CA LEU A 301 18.73 -0.08 7.22
C LEU A 301 18.44 1.36 7.69
N GLN A 302 17.30 1.92 7.30
CA GLN A 302 16.88 3.26 7.71
C GLN A 302 16.64 3.36 9.22
N ASN A 303 16.13 2.30 9.84
CA ASN A 303 15.97 2.21 11.28
C ASN A 303 17.31 2.35 12.02
N VAL A 304 18.37 1.69 11.55
CA VAL A 304 19.73 1.92 12.07
C VAL A 304 20.18 3.37 11.84
N GLN A 305 19.93 3.93 10.65
CA GLN A 305 20.27 5.31 10.34
C GLN A 305 19.62 6.33 11.28
N VAL A 306 18.35 6.14 11.64
CA VAL A 306 17.62 7.02 12.59
C VAL A 306 18.17 6.89 14.00
N HIS A 307 18.52 5.68 14.43
CA HIS A 307 19.16 5.45 15.73
C HIS A 307 20.59 6.01 15.79
N GLY A 308 21.27 6.08 14.66
CA GLY A 308 22.67 6.48 14.57
C GLY A 308 23.58 5.44 15.21
N GLY A 309 24.58 5.90 15.98
CA GLY A 309 25.62 5.02 16.54
C GLY A 309 25.07 3.84 17.34
N ILE A 310 24.04 4.05 18.19
CA ILE A 310 23.47 2.96 19.01
C ILE A 310 22.83 1.86 18.15
N GLY A 311 22.19 2.22 17.04
CA GLY A 311 21.54 1.25 16.13
C GLY A 311 22.54 0.32 15.43
N TYR A 312 23.82 0.71 15.36
CA TYR A 312 24.90 -0.06 14.76
C TYR A 312 25.62 -0.99 15.77
N THR A 313 25.14 -1.08 17.00
CA THR A 313 25.79 -1.83 18.10
C THR A 313 24.95 -3.03 18.55
N TRP A 314 25.58 -3.96 19.26
CA TRP A 314 24.94 -5.18 19.81
C TRP A 314 24.00 -4.91 21.00
N GLU A 315 24.14 -3.74 21.59
CA GLU A 315 23.25 -3.18 22.60
C GLU A 315 21.90 -2.78 21.99
N HIS A 316 21.89 -2.59 20.67
CA HIS A 316 20.78 -2.30 19.75
C HIS A 316 19.94 -3.52 19.30
N ASP A 317 18.60 -3.53 19.23
CA ASP A 317 17.87 -4.59 18.47
C ASP A 317 17.80 -4.33 16.95
N ALA A 318 18.08 -3.11 16.52
CA ALA A 318 17.91 -2.69 15.12
C ALA A 318 18.68 -3.57 14.11
N HIS A 319 19.87 -4.05 14.47
CA HIS A 319 20.69 -4.87 13.57
C HIS A 319 20.10 -6.28 13.34
N LEU A 320 19.22 -6.76 14.22
CA LEU A 320 18.56 -8.07 14.09
C LEU A 320 17.72 -8.12 12.81
N TYR A 321 16.95 -7.05 12.59
CA TYR A 321 16.05 -6.92 11.45
C TYR A 321 16.78 -6.83 10.10
N ILE A 322 17.94 -6.15 10.04
CA ILE A 322 18.75 -6.09 8.80
C ILE A 322 19.18 -7.49 8.38
N ARG A 323 19.67 -8.27 9.35
CA ARG A 323 20.18 -9.62 9.12
C ARG A 323 19.05 -10.53 8.62
N ARG A 324 17.88 -10.43 9.26
CA ARG A 324 16.71 -11.21 8.88
C ARG A 324 16.18 -10.84 7.50
N ALA A 325 16.07 -9.53 7.22
CA ALA A 325 15.66 -9.03 5.90
C ALA A 325 16.57 -9.56 4.78
N THR A 326 17.88 -9.59 5.03
CA THR A 326 18.87 -10.08 4.06
C THR A 326 18.65 -11.57 3.73
N VAL A 327 18.40 -12.42 4.74
CA VAL A 327 18.18 -13.85 4.52
C VAL A 327 16.83 -14.13 3.86
N LEU A 328 15.75 -13.47 4.28
CA LEU A 328 14.45 -13.66 3.64
C LEU A 328 14.48 -13.23 2.16
N GLN A 329 15.15 -12.12 1.84
CA GLN A 329 15.31 -11.67 0.46
C GLN A 329 16.12 -12.65 -0.38
N ALA A 330 17.24 -13.16 0.15
CA ALA A 330 18.06 -14.13 -0.57
C ALA A 330 17.31 -15.46 -0.83
N PHE A 331 16.39 -15.84 0.05
CA PHE A 331 15.74 -17.15 0.02
C PHE A 331 14.40 -17.16 -0.74
N ALA A 332 13.57 -16.13 -0.58
CA ALA A 332 12.26 -16.02 -1.23
C ALA A 332 12.31 -15.39 -2.63
N GLY A 333 13.44 -14.80 -3.02
CA GLY A 333 13.73 -14.36 -4.38
C GLY A 333 14.42 -13.01 -4.41
N ASP A 334 15.47 -12.91 -5.24
CA ASP A 334 16.08 -11.63 -5.55
C ASP A 334 15.10 -10.71 -6.30
N GLN A 335 15.37 -9.41 -6.28
CA GLN A 335 14.46 -8.42 -6.88
C GLN A 335 14.27 -8.61 -8.38
N ASP A 336 15.31 -9.02 -9.10
CA ASP A 336 15.25 -9.14 -10.55
C ASP A 336 14.46 -10.38 -10.94
N ALA A 337 14.64 -11.50 -10.24
CA ALA A 337 13.83 -12.70 -10.42
C ALA A 337 12.33 -12.47 -10.11
N LEU A 338 12.02 -11.67 -9.08
CA LEU A 338 10.64 -11.30 -8.78
C LEU A 338 10.03 -10.43 -9.89
N ARG A 339 10.76 -9.43 -10.39
CA ARG A 339 10.33 -8.56 -11.49
C ARG A 339 10.16 -9.32 -12.80
N ASP A 340 11.12 -10.20 -13.14
CA ASP A 340 11.07 -11.07 -14.32
C ASP A 340 9.82 -11.96 -14.27
N LYS A 341 9.52 -12.52 -13.10
CA LYS A 341 8.34 -13.36 -12.92
C LYS A 341 7.03 -12.58 -13.04
N VAL A 342 6.95 -11.36 -12.48
CA VAL A 342 5.77 -10.49 -12.63
C VAL A 342 5.50 -10.19 -14.10
N ILE A 343 6.53 -9.79 -14.86
CA ILE A 343 6.40 -9.52 -16.28
C ILE A 343 5.98 -10.77 -17.05
N ALA A 344 6.62 -11.91 -16.80
CA ALA A 344 6.28 -13.16 -17.47
C ALA A 344 4.81 -13.56 -17.23
N LEU A 345 4.29 -13.40 -16.01
CA LEU A 345 2.88 -13.68 -15.70
C LEU A 345 1.93 -12.70 -16.39
N GLN A 346 2.29 -11.41 -16.40
CA GLN A 346 1.47 -10.35 -17.00
C GLN A 346 1.42 -10.44 -18.53
N LEU A 347 2.53 -10.76 -19.20
CA LEU A 347 2.57 -11.03 -20.64
C LEU A 347 1.73 -12.28 -21.00
N ASN A 348 1.65 -13.26 -20.10
CA ASN A 348 0.78 -14.44 -20.27
C ASN A 348 -0.69 -14.19 -19.89
N GLY A 349 -1.10 -12.94 -19.68
CA GLY A 349 -2.49 -12.57 -19.42
C GLY A 349 -2.96 -12.79 -17.98
N VAL A 350 -2.08 -13.17 -17.05
CA VAL A 350 -2.45 -13.28 -15.62
C VAL A 350 -2.64 -11.87 -15.06
N ARG A 351 -3.79 -11.63 -14.45
CA ARG A 351 -4.15 -10.37 -13.78
C ARG A 351 -4.71 -10.70 -12.41
N ARG A 352 -4.48 -9.83 -11.42
CA ARG A 352 -5.04 -9.97 -10.07
C ARG A 352 -6.30 -9.12 -9.98
N ARG A 353 -7.47 -9.75 -9.86
CA ARG A 353 -8.75 -9.03 -9.72
C ARG A 353 -8.96 -8.61 -8.28
N GLN A 354 -9.21 -7.33 -8.03
CA GLN A 354 -9.46 -6.85 -6.68
C GLN A 354 -10.92 -7.15 -6.32
N SER A 355 -11.11 -8.07 -5.37
CA SER A 355 -12.42 -8.42 -4.86
C SER A 355 -12.40 -8.47 -3.33
N VAL A 356 -13.44 -7.94 -2.71
CA VAL A 356 -13.69 -8.07 -1.27
C VAL A 356 -14.67 -9.22 -1.06
N ASP A 357 -14.48 -9.98 0.01
CA ASP A 357 -15.48 -10.96 0.43
C ASP A 357 -16.75 -10.20 0.82
N LEU A 358 -17.81 -10.47 0.07
CA LEU A 358 -19.02 -9.71 0.17
C LEU A 358 -19.85 -10.14 1.39
N PRO A 359 -20.35 -9.21 2.22
CA PRO A 359 -21.28 -9.53 3.29
C PRO A 359 -22.62 -10.05 2.73
N GLU A 360 -23.36 -10.75 3.57
CA GLU A 360 -24.70 -11.26 3.22
C GLU A 360 -25.63 -10.11 2.83
N GLY A 361 -26.22 -10.18 1.63
CA GLY A 361 -27.04 -9.11 1.05
C GLY A 361 -26.33 -8.22 0.03
N ALA A 362 -25.00 -8.28 -0.10
CA ALA A 362 -24.25 -7.47 -1.07
C ALA A 362 -24.61 -7.74 -2.55
N GLU A 363 -25.17 -8.93 -2.85
CA GLU A 363 -25.65 -9.26 -4.19
C GLU A 363 -26.76 -8.30 -4.67
N GLN A 364 -27.53 -7.73 -3.74
CA GLN A 364 -28.54 -6.72 -4.07
C GLN A 364 -27.91 -5.43 -4.62
N TYR A 365 -26.73 -5.04 -4.12
CA TYR A 365 -26.00 -3.87 -4.61
C TYR A 365 -25.46 -4.12 -6.01
N ARG A 366 -24.94 -5.33 -6.24
CA ARG A 366 -24.47 -5.76 -7.57
C ARG A 366 -25.61 -5.74 -8.57
N GLN A 367 -26.75 -6.36 -8.24
CA GLN A 367 -27.91 -6.35 -9.13
C GLN A 367 -28.40 -4.92 -9.40
N ALA A 368 -28.48 -4.07 -8.38
CA ALA A 368 -28.89 -2.67 -8.55
C ALA A 368 -27.91 -1.87 -9.44
N ALA A 369 -26.61 -2.14 -9.36
CA ALA A 369 -25.60 -1.52 -10.22
C ALA A 369 -25.69 -2.04 -11.67
N LEU A 370 -25.94 -3.33 -11.86
CA LEU A 370 -26.15 -3.92 -13.19
C LEU A 370 -27.45 -3.45 -13.87
N ASP A 371 -28.52 -3.27 -13.08
CA ASP A 371 -29.78 -2.68 -13.56
C ASP A 371 -29.54 -1.23 -14.02
N PHE A 372 -28.80 -0.44 -13.22
CA PHE A 372 -28.40 0.91 -13.59
C PHE A 372 -27.52 0.94 -14.85
N ARG A 373 -26.54 0.03 -14.98
CA ARG A 373 -25.73 -0.11 -16.19
C ARG A 373 -26.60 -0.34 -17.42
N SER A 374 -27.56 -1.25 -17.32
CA SER A 374 -28.47 -1.59 -18.41
C SER A 374 -29.33 -0.38 -18.82
N GLU A 375 -29.82 0.39 -17.84
CA GLU A 375 -30.57 1.62 -18.08
C GLU A 375 -29.69 2.70 -18.75
N LEU A 376 -28.45 2.86 -18.29
CA LEU A 376 -27.49 3.82 -18.82
C LEU A 376 -27.10 3.51 -20.28
N GLU A 377 -26.81 2.26 -20.58
CA GLU A 377 -26.46 1.80 -21.93
C GLU A 377 -27.62 2.01 -22.93
N ALA A 378 -28.87 1.88 -22.45
CA ALA A 378 -30.08 2.12 -23.25
C ALA A 378 -30.43 3.62 -23.43
N SER A 379 -29.88 4.51 -22.60
CA SER A 379 -30.20 5.94 -22.60
C SER A 379 -29.40 6.74 -23.65
N ASP A 380 -29.94 7.89 -24.07
CA ASP A 380 -29.21 8.83 -24.95
C ASP A 380 -28.15 9.66 -24.19
N ALA A 381 -27.27 10.37 -24.91
CA ALA A 381 -26.13 11.07 -24.30
C ALA A 381 -26.52 12.17 -23.30
N VAL A 382 -27.64 12.86 -23.50
CA VAL A 382 -28.08 13.95 -22.60
C VAL A 382 -28.78 13.38 -21.37
N GLU A 383 -29.56 12.33 -21.55
CA GLU A 383 -30.22 11.59 -20.47
C GLU A 383 -29.20 10.89 -19.58
N ARG A 384 -28.09 10.37 -20.13
CA ARG A 384 -27.02 9.73 -19.36
C ARG A 384 -26.42 10.61 -18.27
N GLN A 385 -26.13 11.89 -18.54
CA GLN A 385 -25.58 12.80 -17.51
C GLN A 385 -26.54 12.96 -16.33
N ARG A 386 -27.82 13.18 -16.61
CA ARG A 386 -28.85 13.30 -15.58
C ARG A 386 -29.06 11.99 -14.84
N LEU A 387 -29.02 10.87 -15.55
CA LEU A 387 -29.18 9.55 -14.97
C LEU A 387 -28.04 9.21 -14.01
N TRP A 388 -26.78 9.47 -14.39
CA TRP A 388 -25.64 9.39 -13.48
C TRP A 388 -25.84 10.24 -12.22
N ALA A 389 -26.22 11.50 -12.38
CA ALA A 389 -26.40 12.44 -11.28
C ALA A 389 -27.56 12.05 -10.33
N ARG A 390 -28.73 11.72 -10.88
CA ARG A 390 -29.97 11.52 -10.11
C ARG A 390 -30.12 10.13 -9.50
N SER A 391 -29.40 9.14 -10.03
CA SER A 391 -29.37 7.77 -9.48
C SER A 391 -28.46 7.61 -8.25
N GLY A 392 -27.59 8.60 -8.02
CA GLY A 392 -26.56 8.56 -6.98
C GLY A 392 -25.30 7.78 -7.36
N TYR A 393 -25.24 7.12 -8.53
CA TYR A 393 -24.05 6.36 -8.96
C TYR A 393 -22.89 7.24 -9.43
N LEU A 394 -23.13 8.53 -9.72
CA LEU A 394 -22.05 9.47 -10.05
C LEU A 394 -21.07 9.67 -8.89
N GLN A 395 -21.57 9.79 -7.66
CA GLN A 395 -20.75 9.90 -6.45
C GLN A 395 -21.36 9.00 -5.35
N PRO A 396 -21.17 7.67 -5.43
CA PRO A 396 -21.91 6.72 -4.59
C PRO A 396 -21.76 7.00 -3.09
N HIS A 397 -20.55 7.37 -2.65
CA HIS A 397 -20.22 7.62 -1.25
C HIS A 397 -20.80 8.92 -0.68
N TRP A 398 -21.32 9.82 -1.52
CA TRP A 398 -21.93 11.05 -1.03
C TRP A 398 -23.28 10.75 -0.37
N PRO A 399 -23.72 11.57 0.61
CA PRO A 399 -24.98 11.35 1.30
C PRO A 399 -26.17 11.39 0.33
N ALA A 400 -27.16 10.53 0.58
CA ALA A 400 -28.45 10.63 -0.09
C ALA A 400 -29.10 12.01 0.17
N PRO A 401 -29.80 12.63 -0.79
CA PRO A 401 -30.12 12.10 -2.13
C PRO A 401 -29.04 12.40 -3.20
N TYR A 402 -27.91 13.02 -2.85
CA TYR A 402 -26.88 13.48 -3.80
C TYR A 402 -25.88 12.39 -4.21
N GLY A 403 -25.84 11.32 -3.42
CA GLY A 403 -25.23 10.04 -3.73
C GLY A 403 -26.10 8.93 -3.17
N ARG A 404 -25.49 7.80 -2.80
CA ARG A 404 -26.18 6.63 -2.25
C ARG A 404 -25.90 6.44 -0.76
N ALA A 405 -25.01 7.25 -0.17
CA ALA A 405 -24.35 6.98 1.09
C ALA A 405 -23.68 5.59 1.09
N ALA A 406 -23.16 5.17 -0.07
CA ALA A 406 -22.53 3.87 -0.27
C ALA A 406 -21.32 3.75 0.66
N ASP A 407 -21.32 2.70 1.46
CA ASP A 407 -20.13 2.32 2.22
C ASP A 407 -19.01 1.84 1.27
N SER A 408 -17.85 1.48 1.82
CA SER A 408 -16.72 1.08 0.99
C SER A 408 -16.95 -0.23 0.24
N VAL A 409 -17.85 -1.10 0.71
CA VAL A 409 -18.19 -2.36 0.03
C VAL A 409 -19.10 -2.08 -1.15
N GLU A 410 -20.18 -1.32 -0.95
CA GLU A 410 -21.07 -0.93 -2.03
C GLU A 410 -20.30 -0.13 -3.10
N GLN A 411 -19.37 0.74 -2.73
CA GLN A 411 -18.51 1.44 -3.69
C GLN A 411 -17.69 0.50 -4.58
N LEU A 412 -17.02 -0.49 -4.00
CA LEU A 412 -16.23 -1.45 -4.78
C LEU A 412 -17.09 -2.31 -5.70
N ILE A 413 -18.29 -2.70 -5.24
CA ILE A 413 -19.25 -3.43 -6.09
C ILE A 413 -19.71 -2.55 -7.25
N ILE A 414 -19.97 -1.27 -6.99
CA ILE A 414 -20.36 -0.31 -8.02
C ILE A 414 -19.23 -0.12 -9.02
N GLU A 415 -17.98 0.04 -8.56
CA GLU A 415 -16.81 0.18 -9.43
C GLU A 415 -16.64 -1.05 -10.33
N ASP A 416 -16.73 -2.27 -9.77
CA ASP A 416 -16.65 -3.53 -10.53
C ASP A 416 -17.80 -3.69 -11.53
N ALA A 417 -19.04 -3.44 -11.11
CA ALA A 417 -20.22 -3.62 -11.98
C ALA A 417 -20.30 -2.58 -13.11
N LEU A 418 -19.81 -1.37 -12.85
CA LEU A 418 -19.81 -0.25 -13.79
C LEU A 418 -18.48 -0.10 -14.54
N ASP A 419 -17.56 -1.05 -14.39
CA ASP A 419 -16.29 -1.04 -15.11
C ASP A 419 -16.49 -0.98 -16.62
N GLY A 420 -15.63 -0.19 -17.27
CA GLY A 420 -15.67 0.11 -18.71
C GLY A 420 -16.73 1.13 -19.16
N LEU A 421 -17.48 1.76 -18.24
CA LEU A 421 -18.42 2.83 -18.57
C LEU A 421 -17.78 4.22 -18.46
N ASP A 422 -18.13 5.12 -19.39
CA ASP A 422 -17.73 6.53 -19.34
C ASP A 422 -18.49 7.27 -18.23
N LYS A 423 -17.89 7.33 -17.05
CA LYS A 423 -18.40 8.10 -15.91
C LYS A 423 -18.08 9.59 -16.09
N PRO A 424 -19.06 10.50 -16.02
CA PRO A 424 -18.82 11.94 -16.09
C PRO A 424 -17.90 12.43 -14.95
N SER A 425 -16.94 13.29 -15.27
CA SER A 425 -16.14 13.98 -14.24
C SER A 425 -16.79 15.31 -13.85
N LEU A 426 -16.75 15.62 -12.56
CA LEU A 426 -17.17 16.93 -12.04
C LEU A 426 -15.99 17.92 -11.96
N GLY A 427 -14.80 17.52 -12.44
CA GLY A 427 -13.56 18.29 -12.28
C GLY A 427 -13.32 18.63 -10.81
N LEU A 428 -12.99 19.89 -10.52
CA LEU A 428 -12.77 20.32 -9.13
C LEU A 428 -14.06 20.32 -8.29
N GLY A 429 -15.23 20.12 -8.91
CA GLY A 429 -16.49 19.87 -8.22
C GLY A 429 -16.46 18.61 -7.34
N GLU A 430 -15.60 17.64 -7.64
CA GLU A 430 -15.46 16.38 -6.88
C GLU A 430 -15.03 16.60 -5.43
N TRP A 431 -14.39 17.73 -5.10
CA TRP A 431 -14.09 18.10 -3.70
C TRP A 431 -14.74 19.42 -3.26
N VAL A 432 -15.13 20.30 -4.17
CA VAL A 432 -15.87 21.53 -3.81
C VAL A 432 -17.31 21.23 -3.40
N VAL A 433 -18.04 20.44 -4.19
CA VAL A 433 -19.45 20.11 -3.91
C VAL A 433 -19.65 19.36 -2.59
N PRO A 434 -18.86 18.33 -2.21
CA PRO A 434 -19.02 17.68 -0.91
C PRO A 434 -18.63 18.62 0.25
N THR A 435 -17.72 19.57 0.02
CA THR A 435 -17.43 20.63 1.02
C THR A 435 -18.65 21.52 1.26
N LEU A 436 -19.41 21.86 0.21
CA LEU A 436 -20.66 22.60 0.33
C LEU A 436 -21.77 21.78 1.00
N LEU A 437 -21.81 20.45 0.79
CA LEU A 437 -22.72 19.58 1.55
C LEU A 437 -22.38 19.56 3.05
N GLN A 438 -21.11 19.66 3.42
CA GLN A 438 -20.64 19.62 4.80
C GLN A 438 -20.78 20.97 5.54
N HIS A 439 -20.52 22.09 4.85
CA HIS A 439 -20.41 23.42 5.46
C HIS A 439 -21.39 24.45 4.92
N GLY A 440 -22.09 24.14 3.84
CA GLY A 440 -23.05 25.05 3.22
C GLY A 440 -24.35 25.13 4.01
N SER A 441 -25.04 26.26 3.87
CA SER A 441 -26.41 26.42 4.36
C SER A 441 -27.39 25.61 3.50
N LYS A 442 -28.60 25.37 4.03
CA LYS A 442 -29.66 24.71 3.26
C LYS A 442 -29.97 25.44 1.94
N GLU A 443 -29.98 26.77 1.94
CA GLU A 443 -30.21 27.56 0.73
C GLU A 443 -29.11 27.33 -0.32
N GLN A 444 -27.84 27.29 0.11
CA GLN A 444 -26.71 26.99 -0.78
C GLN A 444 -26.83 25.58 -1.36
N VAL A 445 -27.17 24.59 -0.52
CA VAL A 445 -27.36 23.21 -0.94
C VAL A 445 -28.48 23.09 -1.98
N ASP A 446 -29.65 23.68 -1.71
CA ASP A 446 -30.81 23.62 -2.60
C ASP A 446 -30.54 24.31 -3.95
N ARG A 447 -29.75 25.39 -3.95
CA ARG A 447 -29.45 26.18 -5.16
C ARG A 447 -28.32 25.60 -6.01
N LEU A 448 -27.33 24.96 -5.40
CA LEU A 448 -26.04 24.72 -6.07
C LEU A 448 -25.75 23.26 -6.37
N ILE A 449 -26.21 22.30 -5.55
CA ILE A 449 -25.71 20.92 -5.66
C ILE A 449 -26.24 20.22 -6.92
N TRP A 450 -27.53 20.32 -7.21
CA TRP A 450 -28.10 19.66 -8.39
C TRP A 450 -27.57 20.20 -9.72
N PRO A 451 -27.54 21.54 -9.95
CA PRO A 451 -26.90 22.07 -11.15
C PRO A 451 -25.43 21.65 -11.28
N SER A 452 -24.72 21.44 -10.16
CA SER A 452 -23.34 20.95 -10.20
C SER A 452 -23.26 19.48 -10.63
N LEU A 453 -24.06 18.60 -10.03
CA LEU A 453 -24.10 17.17 -10.38
C LEU A 453 -24.57 16.92 -11.82
N GLU A 454 -25.48 17.75 -12.32
CA GLU A 454 -26.00 17.66 -13.70
C GLU A 454 -25.09 18.33 -14.74
N GLY A 455 -23.95 18.89 -14.31
CA GLY A 455 -22.95 19.51 -15.19
C GLY A 455 -23.26 20.94 -15.65
N GLU A 456 -24.31 21.56 -15.13
CA GLU A 456 -24.69 22.96 -15.42
C GLU A 456 -23.79 23.97 -14.71
N LEU A 457 -23.27 23.63 -13.53
CA LEU A 457 -22.31 24.43 -12.77
C LEU A 457 -20.97 23.71 -12.62
N ARG A 458 -19.93 24.30 -13.21
CA ARG A 458 -18.53 23.94 -12.99
C ARG A 458 -17.88 24.83 -11.95
N TRP A 459 -16.97 24.22 -11.20
CA TRP A 459 -16.31 24.80 -10.04
C TRP A 459 -14.81 24.85 -10.23
N CYS A 460 -14.18 25.93 -9.78
CA CYS A 460 -12.74 25.96 -9.52
C CYS A 460 -12.45 26.23 -8.03
N GLN A 461 -11.22 25.94 -7.61
CA GLN A 461 -10.74 26.20 -6.25
C GLN A 461 -9.83 27.45 -6.25
N LEU A 462 -10.25 28.48 -5.50
CA LEU A 462 -9.61 29.81 -5.46
C LEU A 462 -8.84 30.01 -4.14
N PHE A 463 -7.94 29.08 -3.82
CA PHE A 463 -7.24 29.08 -2.53
C PHE A 463 -5.86 29.74 -2.62
N SER A 464 -5.03 29.24 -3.53
CA SER A 464 -3.63 29.65 -3.70
C SER A 464 -3.47 31.10 -4.18
N GLU A 465 -2.46 31.77 -3.64
CA GLU A 465 -2.06 33.15 -3.96
C GLU A 465 -0.55 33.20 -4.25
N PRO A 466 -0.05 34.23 -4.96
CA PRO A 466 1.38 34.37 -5.20
C PRO A 466 2.24 34.34 -3.93
N GLY A 467 1.71 34.83 -2.80
CA GLY A 467 2.35 34.80 -1.49
C GLY A 467 1.90 33.68 -0.55
N ALA A 468 0.94 32.83 -0.96
CA ALA A 468 0.36 31.79 -0.10
C ALA A 468 0.00 30.53 -0.92
N GLY A 469 0.91 29.54 -0.89
CA GLY A 469 0.71 28.20 -1.45
C GLY A 469 0.71 27.15 -0.34
N SER A 470 1.87 26.56 -0.04
CA SER A 470 2.02 25.59 1.06
C SER A 470 1.64 26.16 2.44
N ASP A 471 1.90 27.46 2.69
CA ASP A 471 1.35 28.20 3.84
C ASP A 471 -0.05 28.76 3.47
N ALA A 472 -1.00 27.86 3.19
CA ALA A 472 -2.33 28.22 2.69
C ALA A 472 -3.14 29.11 3.65
N ALA A 473 -2.72 29.24 4.92
CA ALA A 473 -3.37 30.14 5.86
C ALA A 473 -2.88 31.60 5.77
N ALA A 474 -1.84 31.87 4.98
CA ALA A 474 -1.27 33.20 4.77
C ALA A 474 -2.00 34.05 3.73
N VAL A 475 -3.18 33.61 3.26
CA VAL A 475 -4.00 34.35 2.29
C VAL A 475 -4.19 35.82 2.66
N ALA A 476 -4.06 36.68 1.65
CA ALA A 476 -4.11 38.13 1.71
C ALA A 476 -5.24 38.73 0.86
N THR A 477 -5.87 37.97 -0.04
CA THR A 477 -7.10 38.41 -0.74
C THR A 477 -8.10 38.89 0.29
N LYS A 478 -8.53 40.15 0.21
CA LYS A 478 -9.28 40.82 1.26
C LYS A 478 -10.76 40.80 0.93
N ALA A 479 -11.60 40.57 1.95
CA ALA A 479 -13.03 40.81 1.88
C ALA A 479 -13.44 41.86 2.92
N THR A 480 -14.05 42.95 2.47
CA THR A 480 -14.52 44.05 3.33
C THR A 480 -16.04 44.00 3.43
N ARG A 481 -16.58 44.07 4.65
CA ARG A 481 -18.03 44.08 4.88
C ARG A 481 -18.69 45.32 4.26
N VAL A 482 -19.79 45.14 3.54
CA VAL A 482 -20.67 46.20 3.03
C VAL A 482 -22.14 45.87 3.38
N ALA A 483 -23.09 46.69 2.88
CA ALA A 483 -24.51 46.35 3.01
C ALA A 483 -24.80 45.04 2.26
N ASP A 484 -25.50 44.12 2.92
CA ASP A 484 -25.99 42.85 2.38
C ASP A 484 -24.91 41.89 1.81
N GLY A 485 -23.63 42.13 2.12
CA GLY A 485 -22.55 41.27 1.67
C GLY A 485 -21.15 41.83 1.91
N TRP A 486 -20.25 41.52 0.98
CA TRP A 486 -18.82 41.78 1.03
C TRP A 486 -18.31 42.28 -0.31
N VAL A 487 -17.25 43.08 -0.27
CA VAL A 487 -16.46 43.45 -1.45
C VAL A 487 -15.12 42.74 -1.36
N VAL A 488 -14.78 41.96 -2.38
CA VAL A 488 -13.57 41.12 -2.44
C VAL A 488 -12.58 41.72 -3.44
N SER A 489 -11.35 41.95 -2.99
CA SER A 489 -10.27 42.44 -3.84
C SER A 489 -8.98 41.66 -3.56
N GLY A 490 -8.29 41.25 -4.61
CA GLY A 490 -7.06 40.48 -4.51
C GLY A 490 -6.76 39.64 -5.75
N GLN A 491 -5.90 38.64 -5.57
CA GLN A 491 -5.42 37.79 -6.66
C GLN A 491 -5.28 36.35 -6.17
N LYS A 492 -5.79 35.42 -7.00
CA LYS A 492 -5.54 33.99 -6.92
C LYS A 492 -4.68 33.54 -8.09
N VAL A 493 -3.95 32.44 -7.91
CA VAL A 493 -3.06 31.86 -8.92
C VAL A 493 -3.05 30.35 -8.81
N TRP A 494 -2.63 29.66 -9.89
CA TRP A 494 -2.66 28.20 -10.01
C TRP A 494 -4.08 27.63 -9.96
N THR A 495 -5.09 28.42 -10.35
CA THR A 495 -6.49 27.99 -10.34
C THR A 495 -6.78 27.13 -11.57
N SER A 496 -6.96 25.84 -11.34
CA SER A 496 -7.30 24.89 -12.41
C SER A 496 -8.65 25.22 -13.05
N ASP A 497 -8.69 25.19 -14.38
CA ASP A 497 -9.90 25.26 -15.23
C ASP A 497 -10.80 26.50 -15.02
N ALA A 498 -10.27 27.59 -14.45
CA ALA A 498 -11.07 28.76 -14.06
C ALA A 498 -11.87 29.36 -15.23
N VAL A 499 -11.31 29.39 -16.43
CA VAL A 499 -11.96 29.93 -17.64
C VAL A 499 -13.25 29.19 -18.03
N ASN A 500 -13.37 27.91 -17.66
CA ASN A 500 -14.53 27.08 -17.98
C ASN A 500 -15.51 26.96 -16.80
N CYS A 501 -15.21 27.61 -15.67
CA CYS A 501 -16.00 27.54 -14.44
C CYS A 501 -16.96 28.72 -14.31
N GLN A 502 -18.14 28.45 -13.76
CA GLN A 502 -19.12 29.50 -13.43
C GLN A 502 -18.94 29.97 -11.99
N ARG A 503 -18.43 29.11 -11.10
CA ARG A 503 -18.30 29.38 -9.68
C ARG A 503 -16.89 29.05 -9.19
N GLY A 504 -16.44 29.76 -8.18
CA GLY A 504 -15.21 29.42 -7.47
C GLY A 504 -15.40 29.43 -5.96
N LEU A 505 -14.87 28.42 -5.27
CA LEU A 505 -14.80 28.41 -3.81
C LEU A 505 -13.49 29.08 -3.38
N ALA A 506 -13.59 30.26 -2.77
CA ALA A 506 -12.45 31.09 -2.40
C ALA A 506 -12.23 31.17 -0.90
N THR A 507 -10.96 31.21 -0.48
CA THR A 507 -10.57 31.62 0.87
C THR A 507 -10.12 33.07 0.85
N VAL A 508 -10.67 33.89 1.74
CA VAL A 508 -10.39 35.33 1.80
C VAL A 508 -10.15 35.78 3.24
N ARG A 509 -9.36 36.84 3.39
CA ARG A 509 -9.05 37.53 4.65
C ARG A 509 -10.16 38.52 5.00
N THR A 510 -10.89 38.23 6.07
CA THR A 510 -11.96 39.09 6.61
C THR A 510 -11.55 39.78 7.90
N ASP A 511 -10.63 39.18 8.68
CA ASP A 511 -9.98 39.83 9.82
C ASP A 511 -8.44 39.77 9.70
N PRO A 512 -7.77 40.89 9.35
CA PRO A 512 -6.31 40.96 9.25
C PRO A 512 -5.58 41.02 10.60
N LYS A 513 -6.30 41.26 11.71
CA LYS A 513 -5.73 41.35 13.06
C LYS A 513 -5.81 40.02 13.80
N ALA A 514 -6.72 39.14 13.40
CA ALA A 514 -6.82 37.79 13.94
C ALA A 514 -5.57 36.96 13.61
N ARG A 515 -5.32 35.92 14.42
CA ARG A 515 -4.30 34.90 14.10
C ARG A 515 -4.60 34.28 12.74
N LYS A 516 -3.58 33.95 11.95
CA LYS A 516 -3.68 33.45 10.56
C LYS A 516 -4.97 32.66 10.25
N HIS A 517 -5.20 31.53 10.91
CA HIS A 517 -6.33 30.63 10.59
C HIS A 517 -7.71 31.18 11.02
N LYS A 518 -7.74 32.14 11.96
CA LYS A 518 -8.94 32.68 12.62
C LYS A 518 -9.45 33.98 12.00
N GLY A 519 -8.88 34.41 10.88
CA GLY A 519 -9.33 35.60 10.15
C GLY A 519 -9.69 35.29 8.70
N ILE A 520 -9.90 34.02 8.37
CA ILE A 520 -10.20 33.56 7.00
C ILE A 520 -11.68 33.25 6.92
N THR A 521 -12.35 33.65 5.84
CA THR A 521 -13.72 33.24 5.49
C THR A 521 -13.70 32.50 4.15
N ALA A 522 -14.57 31.51 3.98
CA ALA A 522 -14.79 30.84 2.70
C ALA A 522 -16.00 31.48 1.99
N MET A 523 -15.89 31.75 0.69
CA MET A 523 -16.92 32.43 -0.10
C MET A 523 -17.06 31.78 -1.47
N ILE A 524 -18.29 31.78 -2.00
CA ILE A 524 -18.59 31.41 -3.38
C ILE A 524 -18.52 32.68 -4.23
N ILE A 525 -17.64 32.70 -5.23
CA ILE A 525 -17.48 33.83 -6.14
C ILE A 525 -18.09 33.47 -7.50
N ASP A 526 -18.90 34.38 -8.05
CA ASP A 526 -19.41 34.29 -9.42
C ASP A 526 -18.31 34.72 -10.40
N LEU A 527 -17.81 33.80 -11.21
CA LEU A 527 -16.72 34.07 -12.16
C LEU A 527 -17.20 34.80 -13.42
N SER A 528 -18.51 34.94 -13.61
CA SER A 528 -19.08 35.73 -14.71
C SER A 528 -19.20 37.23 -14.38
N ASP A 529 -18.95 37.61 -13.13
CA ASP A 529 -18.94 39.02 -12.73
C ASP A 529 -17.86 39.77 -13.54
N PRO A 530 -18.18 40.92 -14.18
CA PRO A 530 -17.23 41.67 -15.00
C PRO A 530 -16.01 42.20 -14.22
N ALA A 531 -16.08 42.27 -12.89
CA ALA A 531 -14.96 42.63 -12.02
C ALA A 531 -14.02 41.44 -11.71
N VAL A 532 -14.36 40.23 -12.17
CA VAL A 532 -13.47 39.06 -12.16
C VAL A 532 -12.72 39.00 -13.49
N ARG A 533 -11.39 39.10 -13.43
CA ARG A 533 -10.54 38.91 -14.60
C ARG A 533 -9.77 37.60 -14.48
N ILE A 534 -9.95 36.71 -15.45
CA ILE A 534 -9.21 35.44 -15.53
C ILE A 534 -8.11 35.59 -16.59
N ARG A 535 -6.89 35.20 -16.24
CA ARG A 535 -5.74 35.14 -17.15
C ARG A 535 -5.20 33.70 -17.17
N PRO A 536 -5.34 32.97 -18.28
CA PRO A 536 -4.73 31.66 -18.41
C PRO A 536 -3.22 31.72 -18.35
N LEU A 537 -2.62 30.69 -17.77
CA LEU A 537 -1.18 30.45 -17.72
C LEU A 537 -0.89 29.24 -18.59
N THR A 538 0.10 29.34 -19.48
CA THR A 538 0.55 28.20 -20.26
C THR A 538 1.55 27.38 -19.46
N GLU A 539 1.20 26.15 -19.11
CA GLU A 539 2.08 25.21 -18.43
C GLU A 539 3.05 24.51 -19.39
N ILE A 540 3.92 23.66 -18.83
CA ILE A 540 4.99 22.99 -19.55
C ILE A 540 4.50 22.03 -20.66
N THR A 541 3.25 21.54 -20.58
CA THR A 541 2.62 20.74 -21.64
C THR A 541 2.23 21.60 -22.86
N GLY A 542 2.17 22.93 -22.70
CA GLY A 542 1.66 23.87 -23.70
C GLY A 542 0.15 24.15 -23.59
N GLU A 543 -0.53 23.44 -22.68
CA GLU A 543 -1.95 23.66 -22.38
C GLU A 543 -2.13 24.89 -21.46
N THR A 544 -3.39 25.22 -21.14
CA THR A 544 -3.73 26.37 -20.28
C THR A 544 -4.67 25.97 -19.14
N LEU A 545 -4.33 24.88 -18.46
CA LEU A 545 -5.12 24.35 -17.35
C LEU A 545 -5.10 25.30 -16.15
N PHE A 546 -4.00 26.03 -15.91
CA PHE A 546 -3.89 26.94 -14.76
C PHE A 546 -4.25 28.38 -15.10
N ASN A 547 -4.77 29.11 -14.12
CA ASN A 547 -5.20 30.50 -14.29
C ASN A 547 -4.79 31.36 -13.11
N GLU A 548 -4.52 32.64 -13.40
CA GLU A 548 -4.61 33.73 -12.43
C GLU A 548 -6.02 34.31 -12.47
N VAL A 549 -6.56 34.60 -11.29
CA VAL A 549 -7.88 35.20 -11.14
C VAL A 549 -7.73 36.46 -10.30
N PHE A 550 -8.10 37.59 -10.87
CA PHE A 550 -8.04 38.91 -10.23
C PHE A 550 -9.45 39.35 -9.85
N PHE A 551 -9.59 39.87 -8.63
CA PHE A 551 -10.83 40.45 -8.13
C PHE A 551 -10.64 41.95 -7.94
N ASP A 552 -11.41 42.75 -8.67
CA ASP A 552 -11.42 44.22 -8.56
C ASP A 552 -12.73 44.68 -7.88
N ASP A 553 -12.75 44.62 -6.55
CA ASP A 553 -13.91 45.00 -5.74
C ASP A 553 -15.21 44.23 -6.11
N VAL A 554 -15.09 42.91 -6.28
CA VAL A 554 -16.20 42.00 -6.60
C VAL A 554 -17.19 41.91 -5.44
N PHE A 555 -18.48 42.13 -5.70
CA PHE A 555 -19.51 41.98 -4.68
C PHE A 555 -19.88 40.51 -4.46
N VAL A 556 -19.86 40.07 -3.19
CA VAL A 556 -20.29 38.73 -2.77
C VAL A 556 -21.40 38.88 -1.73
N PRO A 557 -22.63 38.41 -1.99
CA PRO A 557 -23.74 38.55 -1.05
C PRO A 557 -23.56 37.64 0.17
N ASP A 558 -24.21 37.98 1.30
CA ASP A 558 -24.10 37.18 2.54
C ASP A 558 -24.47 35.70 2.36
N ARG A 559 -25.42 35.39 1.47
CA ARG A 559 -25.83 34.01 1.13
C ARG A 559 -24.74 33.17 0.46
N ASP A 560 -23.67 33.78 -0.03
CA ASP A 560 -22.53 33.12 -0.68
C ASP A 560 -21.31 33.01 0.26
N VAL A 561 -21.45 33.42 1.53
CA VAL A 561 -20.51 33.06 2.60
C VAL A 561 -20.75 31.61 3.03
N VAL A 562 -19.71 30.78 2.99
CA VAL A 562 -19.79 29.35 3.34
C VAL A 562 -19.31 29.17 4.78
N GLY A 563 -20.16 28.58 5.63
CA GLY A 563 -19.92 28.46 7.06
C GLY A 563 -19.95 29.82 7.79
N ALA A 564 -19.27 29.90 8.93
CA ALA A 564 -19.21 31.12 9.72
C ALA A 564 -18.09 32.06 9.23
N VAL A 565 -18.34 33.38 9.32
CA VAL A 565 -17.31 34.41 9.10
C VAL A 565 -16.13 34.14 10.04
N ASN A 566 -14.91 34.27 9.55
CA ASN A 566 -13.65 33.98 10.25
C ASN A 566 -13.38 32.50 10.59
N ASP A 567 -14.24 31.58 10.14
CA ASP A 567 -14.02 30.13 10.25
C ASP A 567 -13.83 29.44 8.89
N GLY A 568 -13.49 30.18 7.84
CA GLY A 568 -13.25 29.63 6.50
C GLY A 568 -12.08 28.63 6.43
N TRP A 569 -11.20 28.59 7.43
CA TRP A 569 -10.16 27.58 7.52
C TRP A 569 -10.73 26.17 7.76
N SER A 570 -11.85 26.02 8.48
CA SER A 570 -12.48 24.70 8.66
C SER A 570 -13.01 24.17 7.32
N VAL A 571 -13.65 25.03 6.53
CA VAL A 571 -14.11 24.76 5.16
C VAL A 571 -12.96 24.38 4.23
N ALA A 572 -11.83 25.10 4.29
CA ALA A 572 -10.65 24.78 3.50
C ALA A 572 -10.04 23.43 3.88
N MET A 573 -10.01 23.06 5.17
CA MET A 573 -9.54 21.74 5.62
C MET A 573 -10.43 20.60 5.12
N ALA A 574 -11.74 20.81 5.08
CA ALA A 574 -12.69 19.87 4.48
C ALA A 574 -12.42 19.69 2.98
N ALA A 575 -12.26 20.79 2.24
CA ALA A 575 -11.93 20.75 0.81
C ALA A 575 -10.63 20.00 0.53
N PHE A 576 -9.54 20.27 1.28
CA PHE A 576 -8.29 19.53 1.14
C PHE A 576 -8.40 18.06 1.54
N GLY A 577 -9.29 17.74 2.49
CA GLY A 577 -9.62 16.36 2.86
C GLY A 577 -10.22 15.60 1.69
N ASN A 578 -11.27 16.17 1.10
CA ASN A 578 -11.95 15.61 -0.06
C ASN A 578 -11.00 15.52 -1.28
N GLU A 579 -10.20 16.56 -1.53
CA GLU A 579 -9.21 16.60 -2.63
C GLU A 579 -8.20 15.46 -2.54
N ARG A 580 -7.67 15.15 -1.34
CA ARG A 580 -6.73 14.02 -1.17
C ARG A 580 -7.36 12.67 -1.51
N VAL A 581 -8.65 12.48 -1.22
CA VAL A 581 -9.38 11.26 -1.56
C VAL A 581 -9.55 11.15 -3.07
N SER A 582 -10.00 12.24 -3.72
CA SER A 582 -10.19 12.26 -5.19
C SER A 582 -8.87 12.05 -5.95
N ILE A 583 -7.80 12.75 -5.58
CA ILE A 583 -6.49 12.63 -6.25
C ILE A 583 -5.81 11.28 -5.93
N GLY A 584 -6.02 10.74 -4.73
CA GLY A 584 -5.46 9.45 -4.33
C GLY A 584 -6.12 8.23 -5.00
N GLY A 585 -7.29 8.42 -5.63
CA GLY A 585 -8.10 7.35 -6.23
C GLY A 585 -7.71 6.94 -7.67
N GLY A 586 -6.80 7.66 -8.34
CA GLY A 586 -6.37 7.31 -9.70
C GLY A 586 -5.45 8.35 -10.34
N SER A 587 -4.69 7.94 -11.35
CA SER A 587 -3.85 8.85 -12.14
C SER A 587 -4.56 9.26 -13.43
N VAL A 588 -4.35 10.51 -13.86
CA VAL A 588 -4.77 11.02 -15.19
C VAL A 588 -3.70 10.81 -16.26
N THR A 589 -2.61 10.11 -15.91
CA THR A 589 -1.52 9.73 -16.82
C THR A 589 -1.55 8.23 -17.09
N MET A 590 -0.75 7.79 -18.06
CA MET A 590 -0.45 6.39 -18.35
C MET A 590 -0.21 5.57 -17.08
N THR A 591 -0.74 4.35 -17.07
CA THR A 591 -0.59 3.37 -15.98
C THR A 591 0.64 2.49 -16.17
N ALA A 592 1.07 1.81 -15.11
CA ALA A 592 2.18 0.86 -15.20
C ALA A 592 1.86 -0.32 -16.16
N GLU A 593 0.60 -0.73 -16.23
CA GLU A 593 0.12 -1.80 -17.12
C GLU A 593 0.28 -1.41 -18.60
N ALA A 594 0.00 -0.15 -18.96
CA ALA A 594 0.17 0.35 -20.33
C ALA A 594 1.63 0.36 -20.80
N LEU A 595 2.61 0.31 -19.87
CA LEU A 595 4.02 0.17 -20.23
C LEU A 595 4.34 -1.18 -20.85
N ILE A 596 3.53 -2.22 -20.62
CA ILE A 596 3.71 -3.54 -21.23
C ILE A 596 3.55 -3.41 -22.75
N ASP A 597 2.46 -2.79 -23.21
CA ASP A 597 2.19 -2.60 -24.63
C ASP A 597 3.23 -1.66 -25.26
N LEU A 598 3.67 -0.63 -24.53
CA LEU A 598 4.74 0.27 -24.99
C LEU A 598 6.09 -0.46 -25.13
N LEU A 599 6.42 -1.34 -24.17
CA LEU A 599 7.61 -2.19 -24.17
C LEU A 599 7.60 -3.15 -25.37
N GLU A 600 6.48 -3.83 -25.64
CA GLU A 600 6.35 -4.73 -26.79
C GLU A 600 6.52 -4.01 -28.13
N ARG A 601 6.02 -2.77 -28.25
CA ARG A 601 6.12 -1.99 -29.49
C ARG A 601 7.53 -1.44 -29.75
N HIS A 602 8.21 -0.93 -28.74
CA HIS A 602 9.47 -0.18 -28.93
C HIS A 602 10.74 -0.89 -28.47
N ARG A 603 10.61 -1.86 -27.56
CA ARG A 603 11.73 -2.55 -26.91
C ARG A 603 11.47 -4.06 -26.74
N PRO A 604 10.97 -4.77 -27.77
CA PRO A 604 10.67 -6.20 -27.63
C PRO A 604 11.91 -7.00 -27.24
N GLY A 605 11.81 -7.80 -26.18
CA GLY A 605 12.90 -8.64 -25.67
C GLY A 605 13.94 -7.92 -24.80
N ASP A 606 13.78 -6.63 -24.50
CA ASP A 606 14.66 -5.92 -23.56
C ASP A 606 14.35 -6.30 -22.11
N SER A 607 15.03 -7.34 -21.61
CA SER A 607 14.87 -7.81 -20.23
C SER A 607 15.24 -6.77 -19.17
N GLY A 608 16.13 -5.82 -19.47
CA GLY A 608 16.53 -4.79 -18.50
C GLY A 608 15.39 -3.82 -18.25
N VAL A 609 14.83 -3.26 -19.33
CA VAL A 609 13.69 -2.34 -19.26
C VAL A 609 12.43 -3.07 -18.79
N ALA A 610 12.24 -4.32 -19.19
CA ALA A 610 11.13 -5.15 -18.70
C ALA A 610 11.13 -5.27 -17.16
N ARG A 611 12.30 -5.46 -16.53
CA ARG A 611 12.39 -5.49 -15.06
C ARG A 611 11.96 -4.19 -14.41
N GLU A 612 12.27 -3.06 -15.03
CA GLU A 612 11.83 -1.75 -14.53
C GLU A 612 10.30 -1.60 -14.63
N VAL A 613 9.69 -2.10 -15.71
CA VAL A 613 8.22 -2.20 -15.82
C VAL A 613 7.67 -3.10 -14.71
N GLY A 614 8.31 -4.25 -14.46
CA GLY A 614 7.95 -5.17 -13.39
C GLY A 614 7.97 -4.53 -12.01
N ALA A 615 8.95 -3.64 -11.76
CA ALA A 615 9.03 -2.88 -10.52
C ALA A 615 7.82 -1.93 -10.37
N LEU A 616 7.45 -1.21 -11.42
CA LEU A 616 6.30 -0.30 -11.38
C LEU A 616 4.96 -1.05 -11.30
N LEU A 617 4.85 -2.24 -11.90
CA LEU A 617 3.66 -3.10 -11.72
C LEU A 617 3.50 -3.57 -10.26
N ILE A 618 4.61 -3.87 -9.58
CA ILE A 618 4.58 -4.19 -8.14
C ILE A 618 4.12 -2.97 -7.34
N GLU A 619 4.61 -1.76 -7.66
CA GLU A 619 4.16 -0.52 -7.01
C GLU A 619 2.66 -0.25 -7.23
N SER A 620 2.17 -0.37 -8.48
CA SER A 620 0.75 -0.24 -8.84
C SER A 620 -0.12 -1.20 -8.02
N TYR A 621 0.28 -2.47 -7.94
CA TYR A 621 -0.40 -3.48 -7.12
C TYR A 621 -0.45 -3.13 -5.64
N THR A 622 0.63 -2.59 -5.07
CA THR A 622 0.65 -2.21 -3.63
C THR A 622 -0.28 -1.05 -3.32
N LEU A 623 -0.40 -0.08 -4.23
CA LEU A 623 -1.33 1.04 -4.07
C LEU A 623 -2.78 0.56 -4.18
N ALA A 624 -3.07 -0.31 -5.13
CA ALA A 624 -4.41 -0.80 -5.34
C ALA A 624 -4.87 -1.72 -4.20
N THR A 625 -3.98 -2.57 -3.68
CA THR A 625 -4.26 -3.36 -2.47
C THR A 625 -4.39 -2.52 -1.22
N LEU A 626 -3.71 -1.36 -1.10
CA LEU A 626 -3.93 -0.42 0.00
C LEU A 626 -5.37 0.10 0.02
N ASN A 627 -5.90 0.49 -1.15
CA ASN A 627 -7.28 0.94 -1.29
C ASN A 627 -8.29 -0.18 -1.03
N LEU A 628 -8.05 -1.38 -1.59
CA LEU A 628 -8.87 -2.57 -1.31
C LEU A 628 -8.90 -2.89 0.18
N ARG A 629 -7.74 -2.84 0.83
CA ARG A 629 -7.58 -3.11 2.24
C ARG A 629 -8.29 -2.06 3.11
N GLN A 630 -8.26 -0.79 2.72
CA GLN A 630 -9.01 0.28 3.39
C GLN A 630 -10.51 -0.02 3.35
N ALA A 631 -11.03 -0.40 2.18
CA ALA A 631 -12.44 -0.73 2.02
C ALA A 631 -12.86 -1.95 2.85
N ALA A 632 -12.03 -3.00 2.88
CA ALA A 632 -12.29 -4.18 3.71
C ALA A 632 -12.30 -3.85 5.22
N ARG A 633 -11.49 -2.88 5.68
CA ARG A 633 -11.51 -2.45 7.08
C ARG A 633 -12.75 -1.66 7.44
N ALA A 634 -13.24 -0.82 6.53
CA ALA A 634 -14.41 0.02 6.76
C ALA A 634 -15.66 -0.79 7.15
N VAL A 635 -15.72 -2.07 6.76
CA VAL A 635 -16.77 -3.03 7.18
C VAL A 635 -16.78 -3.25 8.69
N PHE A 636 -15.61 -3.29 9.32
CA PHE A 636 -15.44 -3.65 10.73
C PHE A 636 -15.07 -2.44 11.62
N ASP A 637 -14.54 -1.37 11.04
CA ASP A 637 -14.09 -0.17 11.76
C ASP A 637 -14.22 1.08 10.86
N ALA A 638 -15.04 2.04 11.27
CA ALA A 638 -15.38 3.24 10.50
C ALA A 638 -14.39 4.42 10.70
N GLY A 639 -13.18 4.16 11.23
CA GLY A 639 -12.18 5.19 11.46
C GLY A 639 -11.66 5.86 10.17
N ALA A 640 -11.45 7.19 10.23
CA ALA A 640 -10.80 7.92 9.13
C ALA A 640 -9.35 7.43 8.93
N GLY A 641 -9.08 6.86 7.76
CA GLY A 641 -7.83 6.20 7.42
C GLY A 641 -6.62 7.13 7.20
N ILE A 642 -5.44 6.58 7.41
CA ILE A 642 -4.14 7.18 7.05
C ILE A 642 -3.85 7.03 5.54
N GLU A 643 -4.55 6.11 4.91
CA GLU A 643 -4.38 5.59 3.56
C GLU A 643 -4.45 6.69 2.50
N GLY A 644 -5.35 7.66 2.62
CA GLY A 644 -5.45 8.75 1.63
C GLY A 644 -4.19 9.63 1.53
N ASN A 645 -3.44 9.82 2.63
CA ASN A 645 -2.17 10.55 2.57
C ASN A 645 -1.07 9.71 1.90
N ILE A 646 -1.08 8.40 2.15
CA ILE A 646 -0.14 7.45 1.56
C ILE A 646 -0.42 7.32 0.06
N ALA A 647 -1.68 7.12 -0.33
CA ALA A 647 -2.12 7.01 -1.70
C ALA A 647 -1.76 8.24 -2.52
N LYS A 648 -2.04 9.45 -2.00
CA LYS A 648 -1.62 10.70 -2.63
C LYS A 648 -0.10 10.75 -2.81
N LEU A 649 0.67 10.56 -1.74
CA LEU A 649 2.13 10.70 -1.76
C LEU A 649 2.77 9.70 -2.73
N PHE A 650 2.47 8.42 -2.52
CA PHE A 650 3.07 7.33 -3.27
C PHE A 650 2.57 7.30 -4.71
N GLY A 651 1.27 7.51 -4.94
CA GLY A 651 0.67 7.56 -6.27
C GLY A 651 1.23 8.67 -7.15
N ALA A 652 1.42 9.87 -6.60
CA ALA A 652 2.01 10.98 -7.35
C ALA A 652 3.47 10.71 -7.78
N GLU A 653 4.27 10.14 -6.89
CA GLU A 653 5.67 9.78 -7.19
C GLU A 653 5.76 8.57 -8.14
N HIS A 654 4.83 7.62 -7.99
CA HIS A 654 4.70 6.47 -8.88
C HIS A 654 4.36 6.90 -10.32
N ALA A 655 3.37 7.79 -10.50
CA ALA A 655 2.99 8.31 -11.82
C ALA A 655 4.16 9.00 -12.53
N GLN A 656 5.00 9.75 -11.80
CA GLN A 656 6.22 10.34 -12.38
C GLN A 656 7.21 9.27 -12.86
N ARG A 657 7.43 8.21 -12.07
CA ARG A 657 8.31 7.10 -12.45
C ARG A 657 7.78 6.32 -13.66
N VAL A 658 6.46 6.12 -13.74
CA VAL A 658 5.80 5.52 -14.92
C VAL A 658 6.03 6.37 -16.16
N ALA A 659 5.77 7.67 -16.09
CA ALA A 659 5.97 8.57 -17.24
C ALA A 659 7.45 8.69 -17.65
N GLU A 660 8.38 8.68 -16.70
CA GLU A 660 9.83 8.64 -16.95
C GLU A 660 10.27 7.36 -17.66
N LEU A 661 9.74 6.20 -17.23
CA LEU A 661 10.04 4.93 -17.87
C LEU A 661 9.38 4.85 -19.25
N ALA A 662 8.14 5.34 -19.42
CA ALA A 662 7.48 5.44 -20.71
C ALA A 662 8.33 6.23 -21.72
N LEU A 663 8.85 7.39 -21.30
CA LEU A 663 9.72 8.22 -22.14
C LEU A 663 10.99 7.47 -22.56
N ARG A 664 11.60 6.69 -21.66
CA ARG A 664 12.79 5.87 -21.97
C ARG A 664 12.49 4.67 -22.86
N ILE A 665 11.31 4.06 -22.73
CA ILE A 665 10.86 2.98 -23.60
C ILE A 665 10.67 3.51 -25.02
N ALA A 666 9.92 4.61 -25.16
CA ALA A 666 9.64 5.25 -26.45
C ALA A 666 10.91 5.78 -27.14
N ASP A 667 11.87 6.34 -26.38
CA ASP A 667 13.19 6.79 -26.86
C ASP A 667 13.12 7.59 -28.17
N ARG A 668 13.51 7.01 -29.30
CA ARG A 668 13.54 7.70 -30.60
C ARG A 668 12.16 7.93 -31.21
N ALA A 669 11.15 7.17 -30.81
CA ALA A 669 9.77 7.33 -31.30
C ALA A 669 9.22 8.74 -31.03
N ILE A 670 9.65 9.37 -29.94
CA ILE A 670 9.24 10.75 -29.62
C ILE A 670 9.83 11.78 -30.59
N LEU A 671 10.98 11.49 -31.22
CA LEU A 671 11.64 12.41 -32.17
C LEU A 671 10.91 12.48 -33.51
N VAL A 672 10.13 11.45 -33.83
CA VAL A 672 9.32 11.35 -35.05
C VAL A 672 7.83 11.56 -34.81
N GLY A 673 7.42 11.81 -33.56
CA GLY A 673 6.05 12.15 -33.19
C GLY A 673 5.10 10.94 -33.05
N GLU A 674 5.62 9.73 -32.86
CA GLU A 674 4.81 8.50 -32.75
C GLU A 674 4.17 8.30 -31.36
N GLU A 675 4.67 8.99 -30.33
CA GLU A 675 4.20 8.86 -28.92
C GLU A 675 3.93 10.23 -28.27
N PRO A 676 3.01 11.05 -28.80
CA PRO A 676 2.73 12.38 -28.24
C PRO A 676 2.18 12.32 -26.80
N GLU A 677 1.41 11.29 -26.47
CA GLU A 677 0.84 11.08 -25.13
C GLU A 677 1.93 10.78 -24.08
N VAL A 678 2.95 9.98 -24.43
CA VAL A 678 4.09 9.71 -23.54
C VAL A 678 4.84 11.00 -23.19
N VAL A 679 5.05 11.88 -24.18
CA VAL A 679 5.70 13.18 -23.95
C VAL A 679 4.82 14.08 -23.10
N HIS A 680 3.52 14.13 -23.40
CA HIS A 680 2.54 14.87 -22.62
C HIS A 680 2.57 14.45 -21.16
N ASP A 681 2.42 13.15 -20.88
CA ASP A 681 2.34 12.62 -19.51
C ASP A 681 3.63 12.81 -18.72
N TYR A 682 4.78 12.71 -19.38
CA TYR A 682 6.08 13.02 -18.75
C TYR A 682 6.14 14.47 -18.25
N LEU A 683 5.63 15.41 -19.06
CA LEU A 683 5.59 16.82 -18.71
C LEU A 683 4.50 17.12 -17.67
N PHE A 684 3.30 16.56 -17.85
CA PHE A 684 2.14 16.75 -16.97
C PHE A 684 2.38 16.18 -15.57
N SER A 685 2.94 14.98 -15.47
CA SER A 685 3.18 14.28 -14.20
C SER A 685 4.01 15.09 -13.20
N ARG A 686 4.78 16.10 -13.65
CA ARG A 686 5.54 17.00 -12.77
C ARG A 686 4.67 17.74 -11.77
N CYS A 687 3.42 18.06 -12.11
CA CYS A 687 2.53 18.78 -11.21
C CYS A 687 1.98 17.91 -10.06
N LEU A 688 1.93 16.58 -10.22
CA LEU A 688 1.26 15.66 -9.29
C LEU A 688 1.91 15.64 -7.88
N THR A 689 3.23 15.87 -7.80
CA THR A 689 3.95 15.95 -6.53
C THR A 689 3.91 17.34 -5.88
N ILE A 690 3.28 18.32 -6.56
CA ILE A 690 3.14 19.71 -6.10
C ILE A 690 1.68 20.00 -5.70
N ALA A 691 0.73 19.64 -6.57
CA ALA A 691 -0.71 19.85 -6.36
C ALA A 691 -1.26 18.97 -5.23
N GLY A 692 -2.41 19.37 -4.65
CA GLY A 692 -2.98 18.69 -3.48
C GLY A 692 -2.09 18.68 -2.23
N GLY A 693 -1.14 19.62 -2.17
CA GLY A 693 -0.08 19.71 -1.16
C GLY A 693 1.19 18.98 -1.59
N THR A 694 2.37 19.60 -1.45
CA THR A 694 3.61 18.99 -1.95
C THR A 694 3.95 17.68 -1.24
N SER A 695 4.70 16.79 -1.89
CA SER A 695 5.15 15.54 -1.27
C SER A 695 5.85 15.74 0.08
N GLU A 696 6.60 16.84 0.26
CA GLU A 696 7.25 17.21 1.52
C GLU A 696 6.24 17.57 2.62
N ILE A 697 5.17 18.30 2.28
CA ILE A 697 4.10 18.64 3.22
C ILE A 697 3.32 17.39 3.60
N VAL A 698 3.06 16.50 2.65
CA VAL A 698 2.35 15.23 2.93
C VAL A 698 3.18 14.33 3.83
N ARG A 699 4.50 14.25 3.62
CA ARG A 699 5.43 13.58 4.56
C ARG A 699 5.41 14.19 5.95
N ASN A 700 5.34 15.52 6.06
CA ASN A 700 5.18 16.20 7.35
C ASN A 700 3.85 15.83 8.02
N LEU A 701 2.74 15.78 7.27
CA LEU A 701 1.44 15.38 7.78
C LEU A 701 1.46 13.93 8.29
N ILE A 702 2.07 13.01 7.55
CA ILE A 702 2.24 11.62 7.96
C ILE A 702 3.07 11.55 9.25
N ALA A 703 4.24 12.17 9.26
CA ALA A 703 5.11 12.20 10.43
C ALA A 703 4.43 12.76 11.69
N GLU A 704 3.70 13.87 11.57
CA GLU A 704 3.16 14.59 12.73
C GLU A 704 1.80 14.06 13.19
N ARG A 705 0.90 13.74 12.26
CA ARG A 705 -0.48 13.34 12.59
C ARG A 705 -0.63 11.84 12.76
N ILE A 706 0.18 11.04 12.07
CA ILE A 706 0.07 9.58 12.10
C ILE A 706 1.13 9.00 13.03
N LEU A 707 2.40 9.37 12.85
CA LEU A 707 3.51 8.87 13.68
C LEU A 707 3.71 9.66 14.98
N GLY A 708 2.99 10.76 15.18
CA GLY A 708 3.07 11.59 16.39
C GLY A 708 4.41 12.32 16.58
N LEU A 709 5.21 12.49 15.52
CA LEU A 709 6.48 13.19 15.60
C LEU A 709 6.27 14.69 15.89
N PRO A 710 7.19 15.35 16.64
CA PRO A 710 7.04 16.75 17.01
C PRO A 710 7.00 17.71 15.81
N ARG A 711 6.15 18.74 15.86
CA ARG A 711 6.09 19.78 14.81
C ARG A 711 7.39 20.56 14.67
N ASP A 712 7.59 21.13 13.48
CA ASP A 712 8.67 22.10 13.28
C ASP A 712 8.43 23.31 14.19
N PRO A 713 9.47 23.87 14.83
CA PRO A 713 9.30 25.08 15.60
C PRO A 713 8.88 26.22 14.69
N ALA A 714 7.95 27.04 15.16
CA ALA A 714 7.55 28.26 14.45
C ALA A 714 8.81 29.11 14.17
N PRO A 715 8.94 29.67 12.95
CA PRO A 715 10.01 30.62 12.67
C PRO A 715 9.95 31.76 13.71
N LYS A 716 11.12 32.10 14.25
CA LYS A 716 11.27 33.17 15.25
C LYS A 716 10.92 34.53 14.68
#